data_AF-A0A917YUR6-F1
#
_entry.id   AF-A0A917YUR6-F1
#
_cell.length_a   1.000
_cell.length_b   1.000
_cell.length_c   1.000
_cell.angle_alpha   90.00
_cell.angle_beta   90.00
_cell.angle_gamma   90.00
#
_symmetry.space_group_name_H-M   'P 1'
#
loop_
_entity.id
_entity.type
_entity.pdbx_description
1 polymer ?
#
loop_
_entity_poly.entity_id
_entity_poly.type
_entity_poly.pdbx_seq_one_letter_code
_entity_poly.pdbx_strand_id
1 'polypeptide(L)'
;MRLPIALLSVAVSAVLLLPPGAAAADPVAPPTPAVRDFGNGPERSEEAAGVSERAEALRAPAEEPFRHAPDRDRGYPRQTLLPVPAENPADASIKLGLVPYHGIAPRLNDLQKRSRRVSVEVIGRTHQGRDLYLVTVTAPESRAEAREQDRIRERIENDPAAAARDRGLAKKYKAPIFVNGNIHGNEWEGTDASLRVIEELATSTDPKVADLLGRTRLYLNVTANPDGRFNGVRANGAGFDLNRDFVTASQPEVRAMRQVMIDTQPVAMVDLHGYVNGTLIEPTTPPHGANYEYDLFIRNTYANGLGMEAAVKALGHTPEADGVFPPQIPFRDSPEGWDDWPPIFTPQYAPFQGAVASHTVEIPLRVNGSDYTNLPAEELRRRSAINTEIAAAAIRATHGFVRDRRDQLIADQIEVFRRGAAGEPARTVPLGIVPGFGPEDVYTTTYPRAYVIPAGAGQRSATAAARLVDHLVANDVRVERARRSFALNGKTYPAGSYVVDMHQPKRGLANVMLEPGADISPRVDAMYDISGWSHALIWGATVDTVTTGSLRVSGEPVGAAAPTGSVPKAPGPLALKVTDAKEVLALNELLAQGVAVTWASDGTAIVPAAARAAARAVSGTYGVAFTPAGPATGTPLSPVRIAAAVSADELFTLRELGFAVTPVSTAVLNAGFDWSDIDVLFVSSGLSHAALNPAARAALDGFLATGGVVTRGGTGATFNAAAGLLTATAVAGRGDANGVVRVTSSAGPVGNGSPEHSFVYSPRWFTGLGPEVTVEQSYAADGPLVSGHWRPNANGTGGQDAARNQAAVVSGRDERGAAVVLFGTEPMFRNHPKGLFPQVARALYWSASVTAPAVTTP
;
A
#
# COMPACT_ATOMS: atom_id res chain seq x y z
N MET A 1 -31.33 73.25 -14.96
CA MET A 1 -30.26 72.42 -15.57
C MET A 1 -28.97 72.72 -14.83
N ARG A 2 -28.29 71.67 -14.33
CA ARG A 2 -26.89 71.62 -13.82
C ARG A 2 -26.67 71.73 -12.29
N LEU A 3 -26.28 70.56 -11.76
CA LEU A 3 -25.53 70.20 -10.53
C LEU A 3 -26.02 70.70 -9.14
N PRO A 4 -26.10 69.80 -8.14
CA PRO A 4 -25.78 70.13 -6.76
C PRO A 4 -24.41 69.50 -6.39
N ILE A 5 -23.42 70.24 -5.88
CA ILE A 5 -23.31 71.04 -4.65
C ILE A 5 -23.09 70.14 -3.40
N ALA A 6 -21.89 70.32 -2.84
CA ALA A 6 -21.48 69.87 -1.53
C ALA A 6 -22.26 70.56 -0.41
N LEU A 7 -22.50 69.84 0.70
CA LEU A 7 -22.83 70.44 1.98
C LEU A 7 -22.09 69.68 3.09
N LEU A 8 -21.16 70.41 3.71
CA LEU A 8 -20.54 70.11 4.99
C LEU A 8 -21.59 70.29 6.09
N SER A 9 -21.70 69.29 6.98
CA SER A 9 -22.32 69.45 8.30
C SER A 9 -21.46 68.72 9.33
N VAL A 10 -20.80 69.49 10.19
CA VAL A 10 -20.08 69.02 11.37
C VAL A 10 -21.10 68.69 12.46
N ALA A 11 -21.00 67.51 13.08
CA ALA A 11 -21.63 67.25 14.39
C ALA A 11 -20.73 66.35 15.26
N VAL A 12 -20.27 67.00 16.32
CA VAL A 12 -19.48 66.61 17.49
C VAL A 12 -19.80 65.23 18.08
N SER A 13 -18.71 64.57 18.49
CA SER A 13 -18.60 63.28 19.17
C SER A 13 -19.31 63.20 20.53
N ALA A 14 -19.95 62.06 20.78
CA ALA A 14 -20.19 61.54 22.13
C ALA A 14 -19.60 60.12 22.19
N VAL A 15 -18.43 59.98 22.83
CA VAL A 15 -17.79 58.70 23.11
C VAL A 15 -18.48 58.09 24.31
N LEU A 16 -19.34 57.09 24.07
CA LEU A 16 -19.83 56.17 25.08
C LEU A 16 -18.87 54.98 25.14
N LEU A 17 -18.08 54.92 26.21
CA LEU A 17 -17.29 53.74 26.60
C LEU A 17 -18.25 52.61 26.98
N LEU A 18 -18.53 51.71 26.03
CA LEU A 18 -19.11 50.41 26.33
C LEU A 18 -18.00 49.47 26.81
N PRO A 19 -18.21 48.68 27.87
CA PRO A 19 -17.28 47.62 28.24
C PRO A 19 -17.20 46.61 27.09
N PRO A 20 -16.06 45.93 26.88
CA PRO A 20 -15.96 44.89 25.87
C PRO A 20 -16.96 43.79 26.24
N GLY A 21 -18.05 43.71 25.47
CA GLY A 21 -18.96 42.57 25.52
C GLY A 21 -18.15 41.33 25.17
N ALA A 22 -18.21 40.32 26.03
CA ALA A 22 -17.69 39.00 25.73
C ALA A 22 -18.23 38.60 24.35
N ALA A 23 -17.33 38.42 23.38
CA ALA A 23 -17.67 37.82 22.11
C ALA A 23 -18.20 36.42 22.44
N ALA A 24 -19.52 36.25 22.35
CA ALA A 24 -20.11 34.93 22.34
C ALA A 24 -19.48 34.20 21.15
N ALA A 25 -18.76 33.11 21.43
CA ALA A 25 -18.27 32.22 20.40
C ALA A 25 -19.44 31.83 19.49
N ASP A 26 -19.24 31.91 18.17
CA ASP A 26 -20.20 31.36 17.22
C ASP A 26 -20.50 29.90 17.61
N PRO A 27 -21.77 29.45 17.49
CA PRO A 27 -22.12 28.07 17.80
C PRO A 27 -21.21 27.13 17.01
N VAL A 28 -20.46 26.29 17.72
CA VAL A 28 -19.54 25.33 17.12
C VAL A 28 -20.38 24.38 16.27
N ALA A 29 -20.17 24.41 14.95
CA ALA A 29 -20.86 23.51 14.03
C ALA A 29 -20.62 22.05 14.46
N PRO A 30 -21.63 21.16 14.35
CA PRO A 30 -21.45 19.75 14.70
C PRO A 30 -20.26 19.16 13.92
N PRO A 31 -19.55 18.18 14.49
CA PRO A 31 -18.43 17.55 13.81
C PRO A 31 -18.94 17.00 12.48
N THR A 32 -18.24 17.33 11.41
CA THR A 32 -18.52 16.71 10.12
C THR A 32 -18.25 15.21 10.29
N PRO A 33 -19.15 14.31 9.85
CA PRO A 33 -18.88 12.88 9.85
C PRO A 33 -17.52 12.61 9.21
N ALA A 34 -16.90 11.48 9.56
CA ALA A 34 -15.69 11.02 8.87
C ALA A 34 -15.89 11.13 7.36
N VAL A 35 -15.18 12.08 6.73
CA VAL A 35 -15.32 12.32 5.30
C VAL A 35 -14.44 11.31 4.60
N ARG A 36 -14.93 10.80 3.47
CA ARG A 36 -14.16 9.93 2.56
C ARG A 36 -12.80 10.57 2.30
N ASP A 37 -11.74 9.88 2.68
CA ASP A 37 -10.39 10.20 2.25
C ASP A 37 -10.19 9.42 0.96
N PHE A 38 -10.34 10.09 -0.19
CA PHE A 38 -9.88 9.50 -1.44
C PHE A 38 -8.37 9.34 -1.26
N GLY A 39 -7.90 8.19 -0.78
CA GLY A 39 -6.52 7.98 -0.29
C GLY A 39 -5.42 8.21 -1.34
N ASN A 40 -5.79 8.71 -2.52
CA ASN A 40 -4.96 9.46 -3.46
C ASN A 40 -5.78 10.63 -4.03
N GLY A 41 -6.01 11.71 -3.28
CA GLY A 41 -6.75 12.88 -3.76
C GLY A 41 -6.18 13.45 -5.08
N PRO A 42 -6.81 14.47 -5.68
CA PRO A 42 -6.28 15.16 -6.88
C PRO A 42 -4.78 15.45 -6.81
N GLU A 43 -4.24 15.64 -5.60
CA GLU A 43 -2.82 15.76 -5.24
C GLU A 43 -1.87 14.74 -5.91
N ARG A 44 -2.25 13.46 -6.09
CA ARG A 44 -1.41 12.46 -6.83
C ARG A 44 -1.18 12.85 -8.29
N SER A 45 -2.11 13.62 -8.88
CA SER A 45 -2.05 14.09 -10.27
C SER A 45 -1.55 15.54 -10.40
N GLU A 46 -1.44 16.25 -9.28
CA GLU A 46 -1.12 17.68 -9.24
C GLU A 46 0.33 17.97 -8.86
N GLU A 47 0.95 17.17 -7.99
CA GLU A 47 2.35 17.36 -7.58
C GLU A 47 3.27 16.25 -8.11
N ALA A 48 4.38 16.65 -8.76
CA ALA A 48 5.41 15.74 -9.20
C ALA A 48 6.38 15.41 -8.07
N ALA A 49 6.76 14.15 -7.94
CA ALA A 49 7.68 13.67 -6.92
C ALA A 49 9.10 14.25 -7.09
N GLY A 50 9.82 14.41 -5.97
CA GLY A 50 11.27 14.65 -5.98
C GLY A 50 11.73 16.08 -6.31
N VAL A 51 10.87 17.09 -6.18
CA VAL A 51 11.21 18.51 -6.46
C VAL A 51 11.37 19.35 -5.18
N SER A 52 11.31 18.74 -3.99
CA SER A 52 11.69 19.43 -2.75
C SER A 52 13.18 19.17 -2.42
N GLU A 53 13.91 20.20 -1.98
CA GLU A 53 15.31 20.13 -1.54
C GLU A 53 15.57 19.09 -0.42
N ARG A 54 14.52 18.51 0.18
CA ARG A 54 14.61 17.46 1.20
C ARG A 54 14.73 16.04 0.63
N ALA A 55 14.65 15.86 -0.70
CA ALA A 55 14.52 14.55 -1.35
C ALA A 55 15.83 13.94 -1.88
N GLU A 56 16.99 14.59 -1.74
CA GLU A 56 18.26 14.09 -2.28
C GLU A 56 18.80 12.81 -1.60
N ALA A 57 18.16 12.31 -0.54
CA ALA A 57 18.59 11.10 0.18
C ALA A 57 17.93 9.78 -0.29
N LEU A 58 17.39 9.71 -1.52
CA LEU A 58 16.65 8.55 -2.04
C LEU A 58 17.54 7.57 -2.82
N ARG A 59 18.51 6.95 -2.15
CA ARG A 59 19.00 5.63 -2.57
C ARG A 59 18.49 4.61 -1.57
N ALA A 60 17.58 3.76 -2.02
CA ALA A 60 17.28 2.53 -1.31
C ALA A 60 18.59 1.73 -1.17
N PRO A 61 18.97 1.27 0.03
CA PRO A 61 19.85 0.12 0.11
C PRO A 61 19.19 -1.05 -0.64
N ALA A 62 20.02 -1.97 -1.14
CA ALA A 62 19.54 -3.23 -1.71
C ALA A 62 18.55 -3.92 -0.76
N GLU A 63 17.70 -4.81 -1.28
CA GLU A 63 16.90 -5.73 -0.45
C GLU A 63 17.83 -6.55 0.44
N GLU A 64 18.22 -6.01 1.59
CA GLU A 64 18.80 -6.78 2.67
C GLU A 64 17.67 -7.70 3.15
N PRO A 65 17.84 -9.03 3.08
CA PRO A 65 16.84 -9.95 3.61
C PRO A 65 16.75 -9.69 5.11
N PHE A 66 15.76 -8.90 5.51
CA PHE A 66 15.51 -8.62 6.90
C PHE A 66 14.96 -9.88 7.55
N ARG A 67 15.87 -10.66 8.14
CA ARG A 67 15.54 -11.72 9.09
C ARG A 67 15.92 -11.22 10.47
N HIS A 68 15.08 -10.38 11.07
CA HIS A 68 15.04 -10.39 12.53
C HIS A 68 14.44 -11.73 12.92
N ALA A 69 15.30 -12.70 13.20
CA ALA A 69 14.92 -13.78 14.07
C ALA A 69 15.07 -13.19 15.48
N PRO A 70 13.98 -12.78 16.17
CA PRO A 70 14.09 -12.45 17.57
C PRO A 70 14.82 -13.61 18.26
N ASP A 71 15.67 -13.33 19.23
CA ASP A 71 16.32 -14.38 20.02
C ASP A 71 15.24 -15.09 20.85
N ARG A 72 14.49 -15.99 20.19
CA ARG A 72 13.40 -16.79 20.74
C ARG A 72 13.92 -17.75 21.81
N ASP A 73 15.24 -17.91 21.87
CA ASP A 73 15.92 -18.65 22.90
C ASP A 73 16.13 -17.86 24.19
N ARG A 74 15.74 -16.59 24.27
CA ARG A 74 15.75 -15.80 25.52
C ARG A 74 14.36 -15.58 26.10
N GLY A 75 14.30 -15.62 27.44
CA GLY A 75 13.14 -15.16 28.21
C GLY A 75 13.01 -13.63 28.18
N TYR A 76 11.96 -13.11 28.83
CA TYR A 76 11.71 -11.67 28.96
C TYR A 76 12.19 -11.16 30.34
N PRO A 77 12.85 -9.98 30.41
CA PRO A 77 13.03 -9.03 29.33
C PRO A 77 14.22 -9.39 28.40
N ARG A 78 14.05 -9.11 27.10
CA ARG A 78 15.11 -9.12 26.08
C ARG A 78 15.65 -7.71 25.94
N GLN A 79 16.73 -7.42 26.65
CA GLN A 79 17.35 -6.10 26.62
C GLN A 79 18.29 -5.94 25.44
N THR A 80 18.14 -4.84 24.71
CA THR A 80 19.01 -4.41 23.61
C THR A 80 19.46 -2.98 23.89
N LEU A 81 20.78 -2.74 23.93
CA LEU A 81 21.29 -1.37 24.00
C LEU A 81 21.07 -0.71 22.63
N LEU A 82 20.13 0.22 22.56
CA LEU A 82 19.79 0.91 21.32
C LEU A 82 20.85 1.96 21.00
N PRO A 83 21.29 2.09 19.74
CA PRO A 83 22.10 3.22 19.32
C PRO A 83 21.31 4.51 19.54
N VAL A 84 21.98 5.58 19.97
CA VAL A 84 21.37 6.89 20.15
C VAL A 84 21.65 7.71 18.89
N PRO A 85 20.62 8.05 18.08
CA PRO A 85 20.81 8.94 16.94
C PRO A 85 21.33 10.31 17.39
N ALA A 86 22.06 11.00 16.52
CA ALA A 86 22.48 12.37 16.79
C ALA A 86 21.26 13.28 16.98
N GLU A 87 21.38 14.26 17.88
CA GLU A 87 20.38 15.30 18.04
C GLU A 87 20.17 16.04 16.72
N ASN A 88 18.91 16.23 16.35
CA ASN A 88 18.55 16.95 15.14
C ASN A 88 17.39 17.92 15.43
N PRO A 89 17.64 19.25 15.46
CA PRO A 89 16.63 20.24 15.78
C PRO A 89 15.60 20.44 14.66
N ALA A 90 15.80 19.85 13.48
CA ALA A 90 14.85 19.93 12.36
C ALA A 90 13.68 18.93 12.47
N ASP A 91 13.67 18.06 13.49
CA ASP A 91 12.57 17.12 13.72
C ASP A 91 11.26 17.88 13.99
N ALA A 92 10.28 17.70 13.09
CA ALA A 92 9.02 18.44 13.13
C ALA A 92 8.22 18.25 14.44
N SER A 93 8.41 17.13 15.14
CA SER A 93 7.73 16.83 16.40
C SER A 93 8.13 17.76 17.56
N ILE A 94 9.30 18.40 17.50
CA ILE A 94 9.80 19.29 18.56
C ILE A 94 8.88 20.50 18.77
N LYS A 95 8.33 21.07 17.69
CA LYS A 95 7.40 22.21 17.76
C LYS A 95 6.18 21.88 18.62
N LEU A 96 5.71 20.63 18.52
CA LEU A 96 4.54 20.09 19.21
C LEU A 96 4.82 19.74 20.68
N GLY A 97 6.07 19.86 21.15
CA GLY A 97 6.47 19.47 22.50
C GLY A 97 6.47 17.95 22.72
N LEU A 98 6.50 17.18 21.63
CA LEU A 98 6.54 15.72 21.64
C LEU A 98 7.99 15.22 21.63
N VAL A 99 8.19 13.93 21.92
CA VAL A 99 9.51 13.30 21.88
C VAL A 99 10.02 13.24 20.43
N PRO A 100 11.17 13.88 20.11
CA PRO A 100 11.81 13.75 18.80
C PRO A 100 12.40 12.36 18.60
N TYR A 101 12.63 11.96 17.36
CA TYR A 101 13.12 10.63 17.02
C TYR A 101 14.42 10.27 17.77
N HIS A 102 15.38 11.21 17.82
CA HIS A 102 16.64 11.02 18.56
C HIS A 102 16.44 10.87 20.09
N GLY A 103 15.30 11.31 20.63
CA GLY A 103 14.91 11.20 22.03
C GLY A 103 14.22 9.88 22.40
N ILE A 104 13.79 9.07 21.43
CA ILE A 104 13.09 7.80 21.66
C ILE A 104 14.05 6.75 22.25
N ALA A 105 15.17 6.48 21.57
CA ALA A 105 16.12 5.46 22.01
C ALA A 105 16.70 5.71 23.42
N PRO A 106 17.09 6.94 23.82
CA PRO A 106 17.49 7.23 25.19
C PRO A 106 16.43 6.88 26.25
N ARG A 107 15.16 7.20 26.02
CA ARG A 107 14.06 6.88 26.95
C ARG A 107 13.85 5.38 27.06
N LEU A 108 13.88 4.67 25.94
CA LEU A 108 13.75 3.21 25.92
C LEU A 108 14.94 2.52 26.60
N ASN A 109 16.16 3.00 26.38
CA ASN A 109 17.36 2.53 27.07
C ASN A 109 17.29 2.75 28.60
N ASP A 110 16.75 3.89 29.03
CA ASP A 110 16.51 4.16 30.45
C ASP A 110 15.48 3.18 31.03
N LEU A 111 14.30 3.05 30.42
CA LEU A 111 13.24 2.14 30.88
C LEU A 111 13.71 0.68 30.96
N GLN A 112 14.48 0.21 29.99
CA GLN A 112 15.10 -1.12 30.03
C GLN A 112 16.00 -1.30 31.27
N LYS A 113 16.77 -0.29 31.67
CA LYS A 113 17.68 -0.39 32.84
C LYS A 113 16.93 -0.47 34.17
N ARG A 114 15.82 0.26 34.30
CA ARG A 114 15.07 0.39 35.57
C ARG A 114 13.88 -0.55 35.70
N SER A 115 13.44 -1.22 34.63
CA SER A 115 12.32 -2.16 34.67
C SER A 115 12.70 -3.54 34.14
N ARG A 116 12.27 -4.58 34.87
CA ARG A 116 12.38 -5.99 34.42
C ARG A 116 11.23 -6.41 33.49
N ARG A 117 10.35 -5.48 33.10
CA ARG A 117 9.15 -5.75 32.28
C ARG A 117 9.30 -5.33 30.82
N VAL A 118 10.34 -4.56 30.49
CA VAL A 118 10.51 -3.91 29.18
C VAL A 118 11.60 -4.60 28.37
N SER A 119 11.25 -4.97 27.15
CA SER A 119 12.18 -5.45 26.11
C SER A 119 12.09 -4.53 24.93
N VAL A 120 13.20 -4.28 24.25
CA VAL A 120 13.21 -3.45 23.05
C VAL A 120 14.03 -4.13 21.98
N GLU A 121 13.44 -4.21 20.78
CA GLU A 121 14.04 -4.83 19.60
C GLU A 121 13.98 -3.85 18.43
N VAL A 122 15.01 -3.85 17.60
CA VAL A 122 15.00 -3.15 16.31
C VAL A 122 14.43 -4.10 15.27
N ILE A 123 13.22 -3.82 14.80
CA ILE A 123 12.44 -4.71 13.90
C ILE A 123 12.56 -4.34 12.43
N GLY A 124 13.45 -3.41 12.10
CA GLY A 124 13.71 -3.00 10.73
C GLY A 124 14.32 -1.62 10.66
N ARG A 125 14.54 -1.17 9.44
CA ARG A 125 14.90 0.21 9.13
C ARG A 125 13.97 0.75 8.07
N THR A 126 13.68 2.05 8.15
CA THR A 126 12.91 2.77 7.14
C THR A 126 13.66 2.91 5.82
N HIS A 127 12.98 3.46 4.81
CA HIS A 127 13.60 3.82 3.54
C HIS A 127 14.83 4.72 3.71
N GLN A 128 14.81 5.69 4.63
CA GLN A 128 15.95 6.57 4.93
C GLN A 128 16.88 6.02 6.03
N GLY A 129 16.72 4.76 6.43
CA GLY A 129 17.64 4.06 7.34
C GLY A 129 17.42 4.29 8.84
N ARG A 130 16.29 4.86 9.27
CA ARG A 130 15.94 5.02 10.69
C ARG A 130 15.48 3.68 11.28
N ASP A 131 15.99 3.30 12.44
CA ASP A 131 15.58 2.09 13.16
C ASP A 131 14.10 2.16 13.58
N LEU A 132 13.40 1.04 13.41
CA LEU A 132 12.02 0.81 13.86
C LEU A 132 12.05 0.04 15.19
N TYR A 133 11.44 0.60 16.24
CA TYR A 133 11.50 0.04 17.60
C TYR A 133 10.20 -0.70 17.98
N LEU A 134 10.32 -2.00 18.24
CA LEU A 134 9.28 -2.78 18.89
C LEU A 134 9.58 -2.89 20.38
N VAL A 135 8.63 -2.47 21.21
CA VAL A 135 8.72 -2.60 22.66
C VAL A 135 7.78 -3.71 23.12
N THR A 136 8.31 -4.70 23.84
CA THR A 136 7.48 -5.70 24.53
C THR A 136 7.39 -5.39 26.02
N VAL A 137 6.17 -5.24 26.54
CA VAL A 137 5.89 -5.08 27.97
C VAL A 137 5.15 -6.30 28.49
N THR A 138 5.77 -7.05 29.39
CA THR A 138 5.17 -8.25 30.03
C THR A 138 5.81 -8.54 31.38
N ALA A 139 5.17 -9.37 32.22
CA ALA A 139 5.81 -9.88 33.42
C ALA A 139 7.05 -10.71 33.05
N PRO A 140 8.15 -10.68 33.85
CA PRO A 140 9.36 -11.42 33.54
C PRO A 140 9.09 -12.89 33.25
N GLU A 141 9.80 -13.44 32.27
CA GLU A 141 9.68 -14.83 31.86
C GLU A 141 11.07 -15.46 31.75
N SER A 142 11.21 -16.65 32.29
CA SER A 142 12.34 -17.52 32.03
C SER A 142 12.37 -17.96 30.56
N ARG A 143 13.52 -18.48 30.13
CA ARG A 143 13.69 -19.12 28.81
C ARG A 143 12.71 -20.29 28.60
N ALA A 144 12.32 -20.99 29.66
CA ALA A 144 11.38 -22.11 29.57
C ALA A 144 9.94 -21.61 29.39
N GLU A 145 9.53 -20.58 30.14
CA GLU A 145 8.21 -19.97 30.00
C GLU A 145 8.03 -19.34 28.63
N ALA A 146 9.02 -18.58 28.15
CA ALA A 146 8.93 -17.96 26.83
C ALA A 146 8.76 -19.00 25.71
N ARG A 147 9.50 -20.12 25.77
CA ARG A 147 9.36 -21.21 24.81
C ARG A 147 8.06 -21.98 24.91
N GLU A 148 7.46 -22.07 26.11
CA GLU A 148 6.13 -22.63 26.25
C GLU A 148 5.07 -21.75 25.58
N GLN A 149 5.18 -20.41 25.71
CA GLN A 149 4.29 -19.50 24.99
C GLN A 149 4.43 -19.66 23.47
N ASP A 150 5.65 -19.77 22.96
CA ASP A 150 5.91 -19.95 21.52
C ASP A 150 5.35 -21.28 21.00
N ARG A 151 5.45 -22.38 21.77
CA ARG A 151 4.82 -23.66 21.44
C ARG A 151 3.31 -23.61 21.43
N ILE A 152 2.70 -22.86 22.37
CA ILE A 152 1.25 -22.68 22.40
C ILE A 152 0.80 -21.88 21.18
N ARG A 153 1.49 -20.77 20.88
CA ARG A 153 1.28 -19.95 19.67
C ARG A 153 1.35 -20.82 18.40
N GLU A 154 2.42 -21.58 18.24
CA GLU A 154 2.59 -22.50 17.11
C GLU A 154 1.48 -23.56 17.05
N ARG A 155 1.00 -24.07 18.19
CA ARG A 155 -0.13 -25.02 18.22
C ARG A 155 -1.44 -24.36 17.82
N ILE A 156 -1.71 -23.13 18.28
CA ILE A 156 -2.92 -22.36 17.93
C ILE A 156 -3.05 -22.26 16.41
N GLU A 157 -1.95 -22.05 15.68
CA GLU A 157 -1.97 -21.98 14.22
C GLU A 157 -1.82 -23.32 13.51
N ASN A 158 -0.84 -24.13 13.90
CA ASN A 158 -0.43 -25.31 13.14
C ASN A 158 -1.26 -26.56 13.46
N ASP A 159 -1.88 -26.63 14.65
CA ASP A 159 -2.83 -27.67 15.04
C ASP A 159 -4.01 -27.06 15.83
N PRO A 160 -4.82 -26.21 15.18
CA PRO A 160 -5.90 -25.48 15.84
C PRO A 160 -6.98 -26.44 16.38
N ALA A 161 -7.13 -27.62 15.79
CA ALA A 161 -8.06 -28.64 16.29
C ALA A 161 -7.59 -29.26 17.62
N ALA A 162 -6.29 -29.45 17.83
CA ALA A 162 -5.76 -29.80 19.14
C ALA A 162 -5.83 -28.63 20.12
N ALA A 163 -5.51 -27.41 19.67
CA ALA A 163 -5.62 -26.20 20.50
C ALA A 163 -7.04 -26.02 21.05
N ALA A 164 -8.07 -26.17 20.21
CA ALA A 164 -9.47 -26.06 20.58
C ALA A 164 -9.93 -27.11 21.63
N ARG A 165 -9.26 -28.26 21.69
CA ARG A 165 -9.57 -29.33 22.66
C ARG A 165 -8.85 -29.16 24.00
N ASP A 166 -7.81 -28.34 24.05
CA ASP A 166 -7.01 -28.09 25.27
C ASP A 166 -7.68 -27.04 26.16
N ARG A 167 -8.50 -27.52 27.11
CA ARG A 167 -9.19 -26.67 28.11
C ARG A 167 -8.24 -25.92 29.06
N GLY A 168 -6.96 -26.29 29.10
CA GLY A 168 -5.94 -25.64 29.92
C GLY A 168 -5.12 -24.57 29.16
N LEU A 169 -5.23 -24.53 27.83
CA LEU A 169 -4.41 -23.67 26.96
C LEU A 169 -4.57 -22.20 27.33
N ALA A 170 -5.81 -21.72 27.37
CA ALA A 170 -6.10 -20.33 27.71
C ALA A 170 -5.52 -19.95 29.08
N LYS A 171 -5.51 -20.84 30.08
CA LYS A 171 -4.92 -20.54 31.41
C LYS A 171 -3.41 -20.31 31.37
N LYS A 172 -2.71 -20.92 30.40
CA LYS A 172 -1.25 -20.86 30.26
C LYS A 172 -0.78 -19.78 29.30
N TYR A 173 -1.57 -19.47 28.27
CA TYR A 173 -1.15 -18.63 27.15
C TYR A 173 -1.28 -17.13 27.43
N LYS A 174 -0.20 -16.35 27.40
CA LYS A 174 -0.30 -14.90 27.53
C LYS A 174 -0.85 -14.29 26.24
N ALA A 175 -2.01 -13.62 26.33
CA ALA A 175 -2.67 -13.03 25.17
C ALA A 175 -1.82 -11.90 24.56
N PRO A 176 -1.45 -11.99 23.27
CA PRO A 176 -0.69 -10.95 22.58
C PRO A 176 -1.59 -9.76 22.19
N ILE A 177 -1.15 -8.54 22.49
CA ILE A 177 -1.82 -7.29 22.08
C ILE A 177 -0.81 -6.49 21.27
N PHE A 178 -1.18 -6.02 20.08
CA PHE A 178 -0.33 -5.17 19.25
C PHE A 178 -0.88 -3.75 19.20
N VAL A 179 -0.01 -2.76 19.40
CA VAL A 179 -0.29 -1.33 19.25
C VAL A 179 0.71 -0.77 18.24
N ASN A 180 0.20 -0.09 17.23
CA ASN A 180 1.01 0.60 16.24
C ASN A 180 0.77 2.10 16.34
N GLY A 181 1.85 2.86 16.51
CA GLY A 181 1.79 4.31 16.61
C GLY A 181 2.41 4.97 15.38
N ASN A 182 1.79 6.07 14.91
CA ASN A 182 2.42 7.01 13.97
C ASN A 182 2.79 6.34 12.63
N ILE A 183 1.84 5.60 12.05
CA ILE A 183 1.95 5.06 10.67
C ILE A 183 1.95 6.16 9.62
N HIS A 184 1.16 7.21 9.85
CA HIS A 184 1.28 8.47 9.13
C HIS A 184 2.22 9.39 9.89
N GLY A 185 3.27 9.86 9.23
CA GLY A 185 4.35 10.57 9.90
C GLY A 185 3.89 11.85 10.61
N ASN A 186 3.00 12.61 9.99
CA ASN A 186 2.42 13.85 10.51
C ASN A 186 1.23 13.65 11.47
N GLU A 187 1.09 12.46 12.05
CA GLU A 187 0.11 12.11 13.10
C GLU A 187 0.90 11.61 14.32
N TRP A 188 1.52 12.56 15.04
CA TRP A 188 2.67 12.29 15.91
C TRP A 188 2.32 11.64 17.25
N GLU A 189 1.13 11.90 17.81
CA GLU A 189 0.85 11.69 19.23
C GLU A 189 0.78 10.21 19.64
N GLY A 190 0.50 9.29 18.69
CA GLY A 190 0.49 7.85 18.96
C GLY A 190 1.82 7.32 19.52
N THR A 191 2.95 7.92 19.12
CA THR A 191 4.29 7.61 19.64
C THR A 191 4.43 7.95 21.11
N ASP A 192 4.05 9.17 21.49
CA ASP A 192 4.17 9.66 22.86
C ASP A 192 3.16 8.97 23.78
N ALA A 193 1.97 8.64 23.27
CA ALA A 193 0.99 7.82 23.98
C ALA A 193 1.53 6.42 24.29
N SER A 194 2.19 5.79 23.31
CA SER A 194 2.86 4.50 23.49
C SER A 194 3.99 4.59 24.52
N LEU A 195 4.86 5.59 24.42
CA LEU A 195 5.94 5.81 25.41
C LEU A 195 5.40 6.01 26.82
N ARG A 196 4.33 6.79 26.98
CA ARG A 196 3.64 7.01 28.26
C ARG A 196 3.10 5.69 28.83
N VAL A 197 2.36 4.92 28.04
CA VAL A 197 1.80 3.64 28.50
C VAL A 197 2.89 2.62 28.84
N ILE A 198 3.98 2.57 28.07
CA ILE A 198 5.14 1.73 28.39
C ILE A 198 5.70 2.10 29.76
N GLU A 199 5.95 3.39 30.02
CA GLU A 199 6.48 3.85 31.30
C GLU A 199 5.53 3.55 32.48
N GLU A 200 4.24 3.83 32.31
CA GLU A 200 3.19 3.52 33.29
C GLU A 200 3.22 2.04 33.69
N LEU A 201 3.20 1.13 32.70
CA LEU A 201 3.20 -0.32 32.95
C LEU A 201 4.55 -0.83 33.50
N ALA A 202 5.65 -0.25 33.04
CA ALA A 202 7.00 -0.60 33.45
C ALA A 202 7.29 -0.28 34.92
N THR A 203 6.68 0.80 35.44
CA THR A 203 6.96 1.37 36.77
C THR A 203 5.84 1.16 37.78
N SER A 204 4.63 0.77 37.33
CA SER A 204 3.48 0.60 38.21
C SER A 204 3.66 -0.51 39.26
N THR A 205 3.24 -0.17 40.49
CA THR A 205 3.12 -1.07 41.63
C THR A 205 1.68 -1.55 41.85
N ASP A 206 0.73 -1.19 40.97
CA ASP A 206 -0.67 -1.62 41.08
C ASP A 206 -0.79 -3.14 40.85
N PRO A 207 -1.38 -3.90 41.80
CA PRO A 207 -1.66 -5.32 41.62
C PRO A 207 -2.43 -5.66 40.33
N LYS A 208 -3.31 -4.76 39.85
CA LYS A 208 -4.04 -4.95 38.60
C LYS A 208 -3.12 -4.92 37.37
N VAL A 209 -2.06 -4.12 37.39
CA VAL A 209 -1.05 -4.10 36.32
C VAL A 209 -0.20 -5.36 36.38
N ALA A 210 0.15 -5.84 37.57
CA ALA A 210 0.86 -7.11 37.72
C ALA A 210 0.04 -8.30 37.20
N ASP A 211 -1.26 -8.37 37.51
CA ASP A 211 -2.16 -9.40 36.98
C ASP A 211 -2.31 -9.30 35.45
N LEU A 212 -2.49 -8.09 34.91
CA LEU A 212 -2.53 -7.84 33.46
C LEU A 212 -1.28 -8.40 32.77
N LEU A 213 -0.09 -7.95 33.17
CA LEU A 213 1.17 -8.34 32.53
C LEU A 213 1.54 -9.82 32.78
N GLY A 214 0.97 -10.43 33.82
CA GLY A 214 1.06 -11.88 34.05
C GLY A 214 0.26 -12.71 33.04
N ARG A 215 -0.74 -12.11 32.39
CA ARG A 215 -1.68 -12.78 31.47
C ARG A 215 -1.60 -12.29 30.03
N THR A 216 -0.83 -11.24 29.75
CA THR A 216 -0.69 -10.64 28.42
C THR A 216 0.77 -10.34 28.05
N ARG A 217 1.02 -10.22 26.75
CA ARG A 217 2.23 -9.60 26.20
C ARG A 217 1.80 -8.44 25.32
N LEU A 218 2.19 -7.23 25.70
CA LEU A 218 1.94 -6.03 24.93
C LEU A 218 3.12 -5.76 24.01
N TYR A 219 2.86 -5.59 22.72
CA TYR A 219 3.83 -5.22 21.71
C TYR A 219 3.47 -3.83 21.18
N LEU A 220 4.39 -2.87 21.24
CA LEU A 220 4.19 -1.53 20.71
C LEU A 220 5.23 -1.22 19.65
N ASN A 221 4.79 -1.02 18.41
CA ASN A 221 5.61 -0.36 17.40
C ASN A 221 5.52 1.15 17.65
N VAL A 222 6.54 1.71 18.29
CA VAL A 222 6.48 3.06 18.89
C VAL A 222 6.33 4.16 17.82
N THR A 223 6.99 3.99 16.67
CA THR A 223 6.83 4.86 15.51
C THR A 223 7.00 4.01 14.26
N ALA A 224 5.92 3.83 13.52
CA ALA A 224 5.91 3.04 12.28
C ALA A 224 6.52 3.82 11.10
N ASN A 225 6.43 5.14 11.11
CA ASN A 225 6.97 6.00 10.05
C ASN A 225 7.85 7.14 10.60
N PRO A 226 9.04 6.84 11.14
CA PRO A 226 9.93 7.86 11.67
C PRO A 226 10.49 8.80 10.59
N ASP A 227 10.50 8.38 9.31
CA ASP A 227 10.90 9.25 8.19
C ASP A 227 9.88 10.36 7.95
N GLY A 228 8.60 10.00 7.80
CA GLY A 228 7.51 10.95 7.69
C GLY A 228 7.38 11.81 8.95
N ARG A 229 7.53 11.20 10.13
CA ARG A 229 7.49 11.89 11.43
C ARG A 229 8.50 13.01 11.53
N PHE A 230 9.74 12.71 11.20
CA PHE A 230 10.83 13.67 11.22
C PHE A 230 10.56 14.84 10.26
N ASN A 231 10.07 14.52 9.05
CA ASN A 231 9.83 15.52 8.00
C ASN A 231 8.50 16.28 8.14
N GLY A 232 7.61 15.81 9.02
CA GLY A 232 6.26 16.34 9.21
C GLY A 232 5.32 16.10 8.03
N VAL A 233 5.47 14.95 7.35
CA VAL A 233 4.65 14.53 6.23
C VAL A 233 3.98 13.20 6.52
N ARG A 234 2.83 12.94 5.88
CA ARG A 234 2.07 11.70 6.05
C ARG A 234 2.84 10.48 5.55
N ALA A 235 3.35 10.57 4.34
CA ALA A 235 4.02 9.47 3.63
C ALA A 235 5.36 9.08 4.26
N ASN A 236 5.86 7.87 3.94
CA ASN A 236 7.19 7.43 4.36
C ASN A 236 8.32 8.10 3.55
N GLY A 237 9.56 7.69 3.82
CA GLY A 237 10.73 8.20 3.11
C GLY A 237 10.70 8.01 1.59
N ALA A 238 9.92 7.07 1.06
CA ALA A 238 9.73 6.85 -0.37
C ALA A 238 8.50 7.54 -0.97
N GLY A 239 7.73 8.29 -0.16
CA GLY A 239 6.50 8.95 -0.60
C GLY A 239 5.26 8.05 -0.66
N PHE A 240 5.27 6.91 0.03
CA PHE A 240 4.11 6.00 0.12
C PHE A 240 3.29 6.27 1.38
N ASP A 241 1.96 6.17 1.25
CA ASP A 241 1.08 5.97 2.41
C ASP A 241 1.21 4.51 2.87
N LEU A 242 1.78 4.30 4.06
CA LEU A 242 2.01 2.97 4.62
C LEU A 242 0.70 2.25 4.96
N ASN A 243 -0.37 2.98 5.30
CA ASN A 243 -1.69 2.42 5.59
C ASN A 243 -2.45 2.10 4.29
N ARG A 244 -1.76 1.93 3.17
CA ARG A 244 -2.31 1.51 1.86
C ARG A 244 -1.48 0.42 1.20
N ASP A 245 -0.44 -0.08 1.88
CA ASP A 245 0.57 -0.95 1.27
C ASP A 245 0.51 -2.40 1.77
N PHE A 246 -0.29 -2.77 2.79
CA PHE A 246 -0.19 -4.10 3.42
C PHE A 246 -0.36 -5.28 2.47
N VAL A 247 -1.28 -5.19 1.50
CA VAL A 247 -1.48 -6.28 0.53
C VAL A 247 -0.33 -6.40 -0.46
N THR A 248 0.40 -5.32 -0.75
CA THR A 248 1.54 -5.29 -1.68
C THR A 248 2.87 -5.54 -0.95
N ALA A 249 2.97 -5.05 0.28
CA ALA A 249 4.14 -5.00 1.14
C ALA A 249 5.40 -4.51 0.42
N SER A 250 5.27 -3.40 -0.32
CA SER A 250 6.38 -2.81 -1.07
C SER A 250 7.37 -2.06 -0.18
N GLN A 251 6.90 -1.52 0.94
CA GLN A 251 7.69 -0.68 1.83
C GLN A 251 8.35 -1.50 2.95
N PRO A 252 9.59 -1.16 3.36
CA PRO A 252 10.27 -1.87 4.45
C PRO A 252 9.53 -1.76 5.79
N GLU A 253 8.89 -0.63 6.08
CA GLU A 253 8.13 -0.41 7.31
C GLU A 253 6.92 -1.36 7.40
N VAL A 254 6.19 -1.52 6.29
CA VAL A 254 5.02 -2.43 6.20
C VAL A 254 5.45 -3.89 6.32
N ARG A 255 6.58 -4.28 5.70
CA ARG A 255 7.14 -5.63 5.86
C ARG A 255 7.51 -5.92 7.32
N ALA A 256 8.05 -4.95 8.05
CA ALA A 256 8.34 -5.07 9.47
C ALA A 256 7.06 -5.22 10.30
N MET A 257 6.04 -4.39 10.09
CA MET A 257 4.75 -4.48 10.79
C MET A 257 4.04 -5.81 10.53
N ARG A 258 4.03 -6.28 9.28
CA ARG A 258 3.52 -7.61 8.92
C ARG A 258 4.24 -8.71 9.68
N GLN A 259 5.57 -8.65 9.76
CA GLN A 259 6.36 -9.64 10.49
C GLN A 259 6.04 -9.63 11.99
N VAL A 260 5.80 -8.45 12.59
CA VAL A 260 5.32 -8.38 13.98
C VAL A 260 3.99 -9.11 14.15
N MET A 261 3.02 -8.90 13.25
CA MET A 261 1.72 -9.58 13.33
C MET A 261 1.86 -11.10 13.19
N ILE A 262 2.70 -11.57 12.26
CA ILE A 262 2.99 -13.00 12.06
C ILE A 262 3.65 -13.59 13.31
N ASP A 263 4.68 -12.94 13.83
CA ASP A 263 5.47 -13.47 14.95
C ASP A 263 4.71 -13.44 16.28
N THR A 264 3.87 -12.42 16.48
CA THR A 264 3.17 -12.21 17.76
C THR A 264 1.77 -12.81 17.79
N GLN A 265 1.10 -12.97 16.64
CA GLN A 265 -0.31 -13.41 16.54
C GLN A 265 -1.24 -12.65 17.51
N PRO A 266 -1.39 -11.32 17.36
CA PRO A 266 -2.20 -10.51 18.26
C PRO A 266 -3.65 -11.00 18.28
N VAL A 267 -4.26 -11.12 19.46
CA VAL A 267 -5.71 -11.29 19.58
C VAL A 267 -6.44 -9.95 19.42
N ALA A 268 -5.76 -8.85 19.76
CA ALA A 268 -6.25 -7.48 19.62
C ALA A 268 -5.18 -6.56 19.03
N MET A 269 -5.61 -5.64 18.16
CA MET A 269 -4.76 -4.68 17.46
C MET A 269 -5.33 -3.26 17.56
N VAL A 270 -4.48 -2.26 17.80
CA VAL A 270 -4.85 -0.84 17.75
C VAL A 270 -3.82 -0.10 16.89
N ASP A 271 -4.29 0.58 15.84
CA ASP A 271 -3.51 1.50 15.03
C ASP A 271 -3.92 2.94 15.35
N LEU A 272 -2.95 3.76 15.77
CA LEU A 272 -3.19 5.11 16.26
C LEU A 272 -2.90 6.15 15.16
N HIS A 273 -3.91 6.95 14.87
CA HIS A 273 -3.99 7.92 13.78
C HIS A 273 -4.46 9.31 14.24
N GLY A 274 -4.44 10.28 13.32
CA GLY A 274 -5.15 11.56 13.43
C GLY A 274 -5.50 12.17 12.05
N TYR A 275 -6.49 13.01 11.87
CA TYR A 275 -7.33 13.57 12.91
C TYR A 275 -8.79 13.61 12.46
N VAL A 276 -9.67 13.09 13.31
CA VAL A 276 -11.12 13.19 13.16
C VAL A 276 -11.68 13.74 14.47
N ASN A 277 -12.13 15.00 14.47
CA ASN A 277 -12.65 15.61 15.69
C ASN A 277 -13.94 14.90 16.12
N GLY A 278 -13.99 14.50 17.39
CA GLY A 278 -14.94 13.50 17.85
C GLY A 278 -14.40 12.08 17.84
N THR A 279 -13.08 11.90 17.92
CA THR A 279 -12.34 10.62 18.01
C THR A 279 -13.03 9.44 17.31
N LEU A 280 -12.61 9.11 16.08
CA LEU A 280 -13.14 7.96 15.37
C LEU A 280 -12.55 6.67 15.97
N ILE A 281 -13.42 5.72 16.31
CA ILE A 281 -13.05 4.42 16.85
C ILE A 281 -13.78 3.34 16.04
N GLU A 282 -13.05 2.53 15.28
CA GLU A 282 -13.64 1.40 14.54
C GLU A 282 -14.39 0.42 15.47
N PRO A 283 -15.45 -0.27 15.00
CA PRO A 283 -15.64 -0.81 13.65
C PRO A 283 -16.15 0.15 12.57
N THR A 284 -15.95 -0.26 11.32
CA THR A 284 -16.19 0.45 10.05
C THR A 284 -17.64 0.37 9.57
N THR A 285 -18.00 1.24 8.61
CA THR A 285 -19.23 1.11 7.82
C THR A 285 -19.06 0.05 6.71
N PRO A 286 -20.13 -0.40 6.03
CA PRO A 286 -20.02 -1.13 4.77
C PRO A 286 -19.23 -0.36 3.69
N PRO A 287 -18.66 -1.07 2.69
CA PRO A 287 -18.63 -2.53 2.57
C PRO A 287 -17.59 -3.24 3.47
N HIS A 288 -17.83 -4.51 3.81
CA HIS A 288 -16.95 -5.27 4.72
C HIS A 288 -16.13 -6.35 4.03
N GLY A 289 -14.90 -6.56 4.52
CA GLY A 289 -14.00 -7.58 4.00
C GLY A 289 -14.61 -9.00 4.06
N ALA A 290 -14.64 -9.68 2.91
CA ALA A 290 -15.34 -10.96 2.75
C ALA A 290 -14.53 -12.22 3.16
N ASN A 291 -13.24 -12.05 3.49
CA ASN A 291 -12.26 -13.15 3.58
C ASN A 291 -11.77 -13.46 4.99
N TYR A 292 -12.24 -12.75 6.02
CA TYR A 292 -11.96 -13.08 7.42
C TYR A 292 -13.27 -13.44 8.14
N GLU A 293 -13.15 -14.06 9.31
CA GLU A 293 -14.29 -14.58 10.07
C GLU A 293 -15.03 -13.43 10.77
N TYR A 294 -15.84 -12.71 9.99
CA TYR A 294 -16.47 -11.46 10.42
C TYR A 294 -17.42 -11.65 11.61
N ASP A 295 -18.04 -12.83 11.77
CA ASP A 295 -18.91 -13.18 12.89
C ASP A 295 -18.17 -13.21 14.24
N LEU A 296 -16.90 -13.60 14.23
CA LEU A 296 -16.01 -13.59 15.40
C LEU A 296 -15.41 -12.20 15.62
N PHE A 297 -15.08 -11.51 14.53
CA PHE A 297 -14.48 -10.19 14.52
C PHE A 297 -15.43 -9.11 15.08
N ILE A 298 -16.59 -8.90 14.44
CA ILE A 298 -17.46 -7.75 14.74
C ILE A 298 -17.95 -7.73 16.18
N ARG A 299 -18.21 -8.91 16.77
CA ARG A 299 -18.63 -9.05 18.17
C ARG A 299 -17.59 -8.49 19.13
N ASN A 300 -16.32 -8.78 18.88
CA ASN A 300 -15.22 -8.40 19.75
C ASN A 300 -14.78 -6.96 19.46
N THR A 301 -14.64 -6.58 18.19
CA THR A 301 -14.32 -5.22 17.75
C THR A 301 -15.37 -4.22 18.26
N TYR A 302 -16.67 -4.46 18.06
CA TYR A 302 -17.71 -3.54 18.55
C TYR A 302 -17.68 -3.38 20.08
N ALA A 303 -17.50 -4.48 20.82
CA ALA A 303 -17.43 -4.45 22.28
C ALA A 303 -16.19 -3.70 22.80
N ASN A 304 -15.04 -3.85 22.15
CA ASN A 304 -13.83 -3.09 22.49
C ASN A 304 -13.97 -1.60 22.11
N GLY A 305 -14.58 -1.31 20.96
CA GLY A 305 -14.89 0.06 20.51
C GLY A 305 -15.73 0.83 21.53
N LEU A 306 -16.79 0.22 22.07
CA LEU A 306 -17.59 0.81 23.16
C LEU A 306 -16.77 1.06 24.43
N GLY A 307 -15.83 0.17 24.75
CA GLY A 307 -14.93 0.33 25.89
C GLY A 307 -13.97 1.50 25.72
N MET A 308 -13.41 1.67 24.52
CA MET A 308 -12.56 2.81 24.17
C MET A 308 -13.36 4.13 24.17
N GLU A 309 -14.55 4.15 23.57
CA GLU A 309 -15.45 5.31 23.61
C GLU A 309 -15.73 5.76 25.06
N ALA A 310 -16.05 4.81 25.94
CA ALA A 310 -16.30 5.10 27.35
C ALA A 310 -15.04 5.66 28.05
N ALA A 311 -13.86 5.10 27.77
CA ALA A 311 -12.61 5.56 28.35
C ALA A 311 -12.24 6.97 27.87
N VAL A 312 -12.46 7.30 26.59
CA VAL A 312 -12.22 8.64 26.05
C VAL A 312 -13.19 9.65 26.66
N LYS A 313 -14.50 9.32 26.76
CA LYS A 313 -15.49 10.17 27.43
C LYS A 313 -15.15 10.44 28.90
N ALA A 314 -14.57 9.46 29.59
CA ALA A 314 -14.19 9.59 31.00
C ALA A 314 -13.04 10.58 31.26
N LEU A 315 -12.31 11.02 30.21
CA LEU A 315 -11.31 12.09 30.33
C LEU A 315 -11.96 13.47 30.55
N GLY A 316 -13.24 13.63 30.21
CA GLY A 316 -14.01 14.84 30.50
C GLY A 316 -13.81 16.00 29.53
N HIS A 317 -13.14 15.79 28.40
CA HIS A 317 -13.01 16.81 27.36
C HIS A 317 -14.36 17.15 26.71
N THR A 318 -14.60 18.44 26.47
CA THR A 318 -15.82 18.92 25.82
C THR A 318 -15.54 19.91 24.68
N PRO A 319 -16.51 20.14 23.77
CA PRO A 319 -16.36 21.15 22.72
C PRO A 319 -16.10 22.56 23.28
N GLU A 320 -16.77 22.92 24.37
CA GLU A 320 -16.70 24.25 24.98
C GLU A 320 -15.39 24.49 25.74
N ALA A 321 -14.88 23.47 26.42
CA ALA A 321 -13.66 23.58 27.23
C ALA A 321 -12.39 23.39 26.38
N ASP A 322 -12.40 22.40 25.49
CA ASP A 322 -11.18 21.89 24.85
C ASP A 322 -11.23 21.90 23.32
N GLY A 323 -12.42 22.04 22.73
CA GLY A 323 -12.67 21.89 21.30
C GLY A 323 -12.83 20.43 20.85
N VAL A 324 -13.01 19.49 21.78
CA VAL A 324 -13.10 18.04 21.51
C VAL A 324 -14.55 17.59 21.48
N PHE A 325 -14.99 17.05 20.35
CA PHE A 325 -16.33 16.45 20.25
C PHE A 325 -16.39 15.04 20.87
N PRO A 326 -17.60 14.53 21.18
CA PRO A 326 -17.78 13.16 21.63
C PRO A 326 -17.23 12.13 20.63
N PRO A 327 -16.64 11.00 21.11
CA PRO A 327 -16.20 9.89 20.26
C PRO A 327 -17.31 9.36 19.35
N GLN A 328 -16.93 8.89 18.15
CA GLN A 328 -17.83 8.27 17.18
C GLN A 328 -17.35 6.87 16.80
N ILE A 329 -18.30 5.97 16.58
CA ILE A 329 -18.06 4.61 16.06
C ILE A 329 -18.68 4.54 14.67
N PRO A 330 -17.90 4.52 13.57
CA PRO A 330 -18.43 4.61 12.20
C PRO A 330 -19.57 3.64 11.91
N PHE A 331 -19.41 2.36 12.25
CA PHE A 331 -20.44 1.33 12.12
C PHE A 331 -21.81 1.73 12.72
N ARG A 332 -21.79 2.44 13.86
CA ARG A 332 -23.01 2.86 14.59
C ARG A 332 -23.52 4.22 14.11
N ASP A 333 -22.60 5.13 13.81
CA ASP A 333 -22.86 6.57 13.73
C ASP A 333 -22.83 7.11 12.29
N SER A 334 -22.50 6.28 11.29
CA SER A 334 -22.42 6.67 9.88
C SER A 334 -23.03 5.59 8.97
N PRO A 335 -23.71 5.98 7.86
CA PRO A 335 -24.32 5.02 6.95
C PRO A 335 -23.30 4.35 6.01
N GLU A 336 -22.24 5.06 5.62
CA GLU A 336 -21.21 4.61 4.67
C GLU A 336 -20.00 5.55 4.72
N GLY A 337 -18.93 5.18 4.00
CA GLY A 337 -17.79 6.07 3.71
C GLY A 337 -16.55 5.86 4.56
N TRP A 338 -16.55 4.90 5.49
CA TRP A 338 -15.38 4.47 6.26
C TRP A 338 -15.33 2.94 6.30
N ASP A 339 -14.89 2.33 5.19
CA ASP A 339 -15.03 0.89 4.96
C ASP A 339 -13.78 0.06 5.27
N ASP A 340 -13.99 -1.23 5.55
CA ASP A 340 -12.95 -2.23 5.80
C ASP A 340 -12.85 -3.29 4.70
N TRP A 341 -13.26 -2.94 3.48
CA TRP A 341 -13.25 -3.86 2.35
C TRP A 341 -11.85 -4.29 1.91
N PRO A 342 -10.88 -3.38 1.66
CA PRO A 342 -9.56 -3.78 1.18
C PRO A 342 -8.61 -4.22 2.32
N PRO A 343 -7.79 -5.27 2.11
CA PRO A 343 -6.82 -5.78 3.07
C PRO A 343 -5.52 -4.95 3.08
N ILE A 344 -5.62 -3.63 2.91
CA ILE A 344 -4.46 -2.73 2.73
C ILE A 344 -4.16 -1.88 3.97
N PHE A 345 -5.14 -1.74 4.85
CA PHE A 345 -5.01 -0.98 6.10
C PHE A 345 -4.47 -1.90 7.19
N THR A 346 -3.71 -1.35 8.14
CA THR A 346 -3.17 -2.10 9.27
C THR A 346 -4.23 -2.88 10.06
N PRO A 347 -5.36 -2.26 10.50
CA PRO A 347 -6.35 -2.98 11.28
C PRO A 347 -7.14 -4.00 10.46
N GLN A 348 -7.25 -3.83 9.14
CA GLN A 348 -7.92 -4.79 8.24
C GLN A 348 -7.02 -5.93 7.81
N TYR A 349 -5.71 -5.73 7.81
CA TYR A 349 -4.75 -6.80 7.57
C TYR A 349 -4.59 -7.72 8.80
N ALA A 350 -4.68 -7.19 10.02
CA ALA A 350 -4.46 -7.95 11.26
C ALA A 350 -5.39 -9.18 11.47
N PRO A 351 -6.69 -9.16 11.11
CA PRO A 351 -7.57 -10.33 11.19
C PRO A 351 -7.09 -11.55 10.41
N PHE A 352 -6.43 -11.33 9.27
CA PHE A 352 -5.80 -12.41 8.50
C PHE A 352 -4.66 -13.10 9.25
N GLN A 353 -4.07 -12.42 10.24
CA GLN A 353 -3.04 -12.94 11.12
C GLN A 353 -3.57 -13.44 12.47
N GLY A 354 -4.90 -13.47 12.65
CA GLY A 354 -5.56 -14.02 13.83
C GLY A 354 -6.05 -13.00 14.85
N ALA A 355 -6.01 -11.70 14.55
CA ALA A 355 -6.66 -10.70 15.39
C ALA A 355 -8.19 -10.85 15.31
N VAL A 356 -8.84 -10.85 16.47
CA VAL A 356 -10.32 -10.93 16.56
C VAL A 356 -10.93 -9.63 17.05
N ALA A 357 -10.10 -8.64 17.43
CA ALA A 357 -10.48 -7.25 17.62
C ALA A 357 -9.41 -6.35 16.99
N SER A 358 -9.76 -5.46 16.08
CA SER A 358 -8.80 -4.51 15.49
C SER A 358 -9.42 -3.15 15.25
N HIS A 359 -8.61 -2.10 15.38
CA HIS A 359 -9.11 -0.73 15.35
C HIS A 359 -8.13 0.24 14.71
N THR A 360 -8.62 1.06 13.79
CA THR A 360 -8.14 2.44 13.63
C THR A 360 -8.72 3.30 14.77
N VAL A 361 -7.88 4.13 15.38
CA VAL A 361 -8.30 5.20 16.29
C VAL A 361 -7.77 6.54 15.79
N GLU A 362 -8.65 7.41 15.30
CA GLU A 362 -8.30 8.77 14.86
C GLU A 362 -8.49 9.76 16.02
N ILE A 363 -7.42 10.39 16.49
CA ILE A 363 -7.50 11.39 17.58
C ILE A 363 -8.02 12.75 17.09
N PRO A 364 -8.56 13.64 17.96
CA PRO A 364 -9.47 14.68 17.49
C PRO A 364 -8.84 15.98 16.96
N LEU A 365 -7.77 16.49 17.59
CA LEU A 365 -7.35 17.87 17.38
C LEU A 365 -6.21 17.95 16.36
N ARG A 366 -6.45 18.56 15.20
CA ARG A 366 -5.41 18.73 14.17
C ARG A 366 -4.22 19.54 14.68
N VAL A 367 -3.01 19.03 14.42
CA VAL A 367 -1.73 19.74 14.63
C VAL A 367 -0.81 19.68 13.41
N ASN A 368 -1.31 19.19 12.27
CA ASN A 368 -0.56 18.99 11.02
C ASN A 368 -0.93 20.01 9.93
N GLY A 369 -0.24 19.98 8.79
CA GLY A 369 -0.58 20.78 7.61
C GLY A 369 -0.60 22.29 7.87
N SER A 370 -1.71 22.94 7.48
CA SER A 370 -1.91 24.38 7.70
C SER A 370 -1.91 24.74 9.19
N ASP A 371 -2.45 23.88 10.06
CA ASP A 371 -2.50 24.13 11.49
C ASP A 371 -1.09 24.11 12.08
N TYR A 372 -0.25 23.16 11.66
CA TYR A 372 1.17 23.15 12.03
C TYR A 372 1.87 24.46 11.66
N THR A 373 1.56 25.01 10.49
CA THR A 373 2.22 26.22 9.97
C THR A 373 1.71 27.48 10.65
N ASN A 374 0.40 27.60 10.82
CA ASN A 374 -0.27 28.86 11.16
C ASN A 374 -0.58 29.02 12.66
N LEU A 375 -0.69 27.93 13.43
CA LEU A 375 -0.99 28.03 14.86
C LEU A 375 0.28 28.30 15.71
N PRO A 376 0.15 29.06 16.81
CA PRO A 376 1.20 29.21 17.80
C PRO A 376 1.62 27.86 18.39
N ALA A 377 2.91 27.72 18.73
CA ALA A 377 3.44 26.48 19.31
C ALA A 377 2.75 26.08 20.64
N GLU A 378 2.29 27.04 21.43
CA GLU A 378 1.55 26.79 22.67
C GLU A 378 0.22 26.07 22.41
N GLU A 379 -0.55 26.51 21.41
CA GLU A 379 -1.81 25.86 21.04
C GLU A 379 -1.57 24.46 20.45
N LEU A 380 -0.54 24.31 19.61
CA LEU A 380 -0.16 23.00 19.09
C LEU A 380 0.21 22.02 20.22
N ARG A 381 0.97 22.48 21.22
CA ARG A 381 1.33 21.67 22.40
C ARG A 381 0.12 21.30 23.24
N ARG A 382 -0.83 22.23 23.42
CA ARG A 382 -2.10 21.95 24.13
C ARG A 382 -2.87 20.83 23.41
N ARG A 383 -3.06 20.97 22.09
CA ARG A 383 -3.75 19.98 21.26
C ARG A 383 -3.04 18.62 21.30
N SER A 384 -1.73 18.60 21.13
CA SER A 384 -0.95 17.37 21.18
C SER A 384 -0.97 16.69 22.56
N ALA A 385 -1.03 17.45 23.66
CA ALA A 385 -1.19 16.88 25.00
C ALA A 385 -2.54 16.15 25.17
N ILE A 386 -3.64 16.78 24.73
CA ILE A 386 -5.00 16.20 24.74
C ILE A 386 -5.05 14.94 23.85
N ASN A 387 -4.56 15.04 22.62
CA ASN A 387 -4.49 13.91 21.69
C ASN A 387 -3.69 12.73 22.27
N THR A 388 -2.55 13.00 22.91
CA THR A 388 -1.72 11.98 23.57
C THR A 388 -2.48 11.30 24.71
N GLU A 389 -3.27 12.05 25.48
CA GLU A 389 -4.10 11.50 26.56
C GLU A 389 -5.22 10.60 26.03
N ILE A 390 -5.91 11.02 24.97
CA ILE A 390 -6.96 10.25 24.28
C ILE A 390 -6.40 8.95 23.70
N ALA A 391 -5.28 9.01 22.97
CA ALA A 391 -4.62 7.82 22.44
C ALA A 391 -4.20 6.85 23.55
N ALA A 392 -3.63 7.36 24.66
CA ALA A 392 -3.26 6.52 25.80
C ALA A 392 -4.49 5.88 26.48
N ALA A 393 -5.64 6.57 26.52
CA ALA A 393 -6.89 6.02 27.03
C ALA A 393 -7.41 4.87 26.16
N ALA A 394 -7.34 4.99 24.83
CA ALA A 394 -7.71 3.91 23.90
C ALA A 394 -6.84 2.66 24.07
N ILE A 395 -5.52 2.83 24.21
CA ILE A 395 -4.58 1.73 24.51
C ILE A 395 -4.98 1.03 25.83
N ARG A 396 -5.19 1.79 26.91
CA ARG A 396 -5.55 1.25 28.23
C ARG A 396 -6.89 0.52 28.22
N ALA A 397 -7.88 1.05 27.51
CA ALA A 397 -9.19 0.42 27.37
C ALA A 397 -9.07 -0.94 26.67
N THR A 398 -8.30 -1.02 25.58
CA THR A 398 -8.04 -2.30 24.88
C THR A 398 -7.32 -3.30 25.78
N HIS A 399 -6.37 -2.86 26.62
CA HIS A 399 -5.74 -3.75 27.60
C HIS A 399 -6.72 -4.31 28.63
N GLY A 400 -7.59 -3.44 29.18
CA GLY A 400 -8.65 -3.85 30.09
C GLY A 400 -9.59 -4.85 29.45
N PHE A 401 -10.01 -4.59 28.21
CA PHE A 401 -10.86 -5.47 27.42
C PHE A 401 -10.23 -6.85 27.23
N VAL A 402 -8.97 -6.92 26.80
CA VAL A 402 -8.26 -8.20 26.61
C VAL A 402 -8.10 -8.94 27.92
N ARG A 403 -7.79 -8.25 29.03
CA ARG A 403 -7.73 -8.88 30.36
C ARG A 403 -9.06 -9.52 30.74
N ASP A 404 -10.15 -8.81 30.54
CA ASP A 404 -11.48 -9.20 31.01
C ASP A 404 -12.12 -10.29 30.13
N ARG A 405 -11.74 -10.36 28.84
CA ARG A 405 -12.30 -11.32 27.85
C ARG A 405 -11.29 -12.33 27.30
N ARG A 406 -10.11 -12.42 27.90
CA ARG A 406 -8.96 -13.19 27.42
C ARG A 406 -9.29 -14.59 26.89
N ASP A 407 -10.02 -15.37 27.67
CA ASP A 407 -10.31 -16.76 27.33
C ASP A 407 -11.20 -16.87 26.09
N GLN A 408 -12.16 -15.94 25.93
CA GLN A 408 -13.01 -15.86 24.73
C GLN A 408 -12.21 -15.41 23.50
N LEU A 409 -11.35 -14.39 23.64
CA LEU A 409 -10.54 -13.89 22.52
C LEU A 409 -9.55 -14.96 22.00
N ILE A 410 -8.93 -15.72 22.90
CA ILE A 410 -8.07 -16.85 22.53
C ILE A 410 -8.89 -17.96 21.84
N ALA A 411 -10.09 -18.25 22.34
CA ALA A 411 -10.97 -19.24 21.72
C ALA A 411 -11.41 -18.82 20.31
N ASP A 412 -11.76 -17.55 20.12
CA ASP A 412 -12.15 -17.01 18.81
C ASP A 412 -10.97 -17.03 17.84
N GLN A 413 -9.75 -16.67 18.28
CA GLN A 413 -8.55 -16.77 17.45
C GLN A 413 -8.26 -18.23 17.02
N ILE A 414 -8.36 -19.19 17.94
CA ILE A 414 -8.23 -20.62 17.61
C ILE A 414 -9.28 -21.03 16.58
N GLU A 415 -10.52 -20.56 16.74
CA GLU A 415 -11.62 -20.89 15.84
C GLU A 415 -11.37 -20.36 14.41
N VAL A 416 -10.81 -19.15 14.26
CA VAL A 416 -10.40 -18.61 12.95
C VAL A 416 -9.48 -19.59 12.22
N PHE A 417 -8.39 -20.01 12.87
CA PHE A 417 -7.43 -20.94 12.28
C PHE A 417 -8.01 -22.34 12.09
N ARG A 418 -8.88 -22.79 13.00
CA ARG A 418 -9.53 -24.12 12.92
C ARG A 418 -10.44 -24.22 11.72
N ARG A 419 -11.31 -23.23 11.49
CA ARG A 419 -12.18 -23.18 10.30
C ARG A 419 -11.34 -23.19 9.03
N GLY A 420 -10.18 -22.52 9.07
CA GLY A 420 -9.18 -22.49 8.01
C GLY A 420 -8.62 -23.86 7.67
N ALA A 421 -7.96 -24.47 8.64
CA ALA A 421 -7.34 -25.78 8.49
C ALA A 421 -8.35 -26.88 8.14
N ALA A 422 -9.60 -26.76 8.58
CA ALA A 422 -10.66 -27.70 8.25
C ALA A 422 -11.22 -27.53 6.82
N GLY A 423 -10.91 -26.43 6.13
CA GLY A 423 -11.49 -26.11 4.81
C GLY A 423 -12.98 -25.81 4.89
N GLU A 424 -13.44 -25.21 6.00
CA GLU A 424 -14.86 -24.87 6.15
C GLU A 424 -15.28 -23.73 5.20
N PRO A 425 -16.51 -23.79 4.65
CA PRO A 425 -17.10 -22.66 3.93
C PRO A 425 -17.13 -21.39 4.76
N ALA A 426 -17.11 -20.23 4.09
CA ALA A 426 -17.32 -18.94 4.75
C ALA A 426 -18.68 -18.92 5.48
N ARG A 427 -18.71 -18.29 6.66
CA ARG A 427 -19.93 -18.20 7.47
C ARG A 427 -20.69 -16.93 7.12
N THR A 428 -21.99 -17.07 6.82
CA THR A 428 -22.89 -15.92 6.76
C THR A 428 -23.06 -15.35 8.16
N VAL A 429 -22.73 -14.06 8.32
CA VAL A 429 -22.87 -13.37 9.61
C VAL A 429 -24.35 -13.24 9.97
N PRO A 430 -24.78 -13.65 11.17
CA PRO A 430 -26.16 -13.49 11.62
C PRO A 430 -26.57 -12.01 11.75
N LEU A 431 -27.76 -11.67 11.26
CA LEU A 431 -28.35 -10.34 11.48
C LEU A 431 -28.54 -10.06 12.97
N GLY A 432 -28.28 -8.82 13.38
CA GLY A 432 -28.37 -8.40 14.78
C GLY A 432 -27.34 -9.05 15.71
N ILE A 433 -26.25 -9.64 15.18
CA ILE A 433 -25.15 -10.18 16.01
C ILE A 433 -24.58 -9.12 16.96
N VAL A 434 -24.59 -7.87 16.52
CA VAL A 434 -24.41 -6.66 17.32
C VAL A 434 -25.53 -5.67 16.97
N PRO A 435 -25.88 -4.73 17.85
CA PRO A 435 -26.86 -3.70 17.55
C PRO A 435 -26.50 -2.94 16.27
N GLY A 436 -27.43 -2.85 15.32
CA GLY A 436 -27.24 -2.18 14.03
C GLY A 436 -26.85 -3.09 12.86
N PHE A 437 -26.39 -4.33 13.11
CA PHE A 437 -25.92 -5.21 12.03
C PHE A 437 -27.08 -5.73 11.15
N GLY A 438 -27.17 -5.21 9.92
CA GLY A 438 -28.25 -5.42 8.96
C GLY A 438 -27.82 -6.17 7.67
N PRO A 439 -28.75 -6.38 6.72
CA PRO A 439 -28.46 -7.03 5.44
C PRO A 439 -27.36 -6.37 4.60
N GLU A 440 -27.21 -5.05 4.71
CA GLU A 440 -26.18 -4.22 4.07
C GLU A 440 -24.76 -4.63 4.47
N ASP A 441 -24.60 -5.15 5.70
CA ASP A 441 -23.33 -5.57 6.30
C ASP A 441 -22.94 -7.03 5.95
N VAL A 442 -23.78 -7.77 5.21
CA VAL A 442 -23.51 -9.19 4.94
C VAL A 442 -22.62 -9.34 3.71
N TYR A 443 -21.33 -9.61 3.93
CA TYR A 443 -20.34 -9.92 2.88
C TYR A 443 -19.76 -11.32 3.10
N THR A 444 -19.54 -12.06 2.02
CA THR A 444 -19.01 -13.43 2.07
C THR A 444 -18.27 -13.76 0.78
N THR A 445 -17.44 -14.80 0.81
CA THR A 445 -16.71 -15.32 -0.34
C THR A 445 -16.93 -16.83 -0.48
N THR A 446 -16.47 -17.40 -1.60
CA THR A 446 -16.41 -18.85 -1.81
C THR A 446 -14.96 -19.29 -1.90
N TYR A 447 -14.49 -20.04 -0.90
CA TYR A 447 -13.15 -20.62 -0.94
C TYR A 447 -13.08 -21.75 -1.97
N PRO A 448 -12.12 -21.72 -2.92
CA PRO A 448 -11.88 -22.85 -3.81
C PRO A 448 -11.23 -24.01 -3.04
N ARG A 449 -11.11 -25.18 -3.66
CA ARG A 449 -10.32 -26.28 -3.07
C ARG A 449 -8.84 -25.91 -3.02
N ALA A 450 -8.30 -25.37 -4.10
CA ALA A 450 -6.89 -24.98 -4.18
C ALA A 450 -6.66 -23.93 -5.27
N TYR A 451 -5.56 -23.19 -5.15
CA TYR A 451 -4.95 -22.49 -6.28
C TYR A 451 -3.72 -23.25 -6.75
N VAL A 452 -3.52 -23.36 -8.06
CA VAL A 452 -2.33 -23.99 -8.65
C VAL A 452 -1.59 -22.97 -9.49
N ILE A 453 -0.31 -22.77 -9.21
CA ILE A 453 0.60 -21.96 -10.03
C ILE A 453 1.38 -22.94 -10.90
N PRO A 454 0.97 -23.17 -12.17
CA PRO A 454 1.62 -24.15 -13.03
C PRO A 454 3.09 -23.79 -13.27
N ALA A 455 3.91 -24.82 -13.49
CA ALA A 455 5.27 -24.69 -14.00
C ALA A 455 5.34 -25.00 -15.51
N GLY A 456 6.48 -24.69 -16.13
CA GLY A 456 6.75 -25.03 -17.53
C GLY A 456 5.87 -24.25 -18.52
N ALA A 457 5.46 -24.90 -19.61
CA ALA A 457 4.76 -24.25 -20.72
C ALA A 457 3.36 -23.71 -20.35
N GLY A 458 2.75 -24.18 -19.26
CA GLY A 458 1.49 -23.64 -18.74
C GLY A 458 1.63 -22.33 -17.97
N GLN A 459 2.84 -21.82 -17.79
CA GLN A 459 3.13 -20.61 -17.05
C GLN A 459 3.54 -19.47 -17.97
N ARG A 460 2.84 -18.33 -17.88
CA ARG A 460 3.17 -17.09 -18.62
C ARG A 460 4.56 -16.56 -18.27
N SER A 461 4.88 -16.48 -16.98
CA SER A 461 6.17 -15.97 -16.51
C SER A 461 6.63 -16.71 -15.26
N ALA A 462 7.77 -17.38 -15.36
CA ALA A 462 8.36 -18.11 -14.24
C ALA A 462 8.83 -17.15 -13.13
N THR A 463 9.39 -15.99 -13.49
CA THR A 463 9.84 -14.94 -12.57
C THR A 463 8.66 -14.30 -11.82
N ALA A 464 7.54 -14.05 -12.51
CA ALA A 464 6.31 -13.61 -11.87
C ALA A 464 5.73 -14.68 -10.92
N ALA A 465 5.73 -15.95 -11.34
CA ALA A 465 5.30 -17.06 -10.50
C ALA A 465 6.15 -17.20 -9.24
N ALA A 466 7.48 -17.09 -9.37
CA ALA A 466 8.39 -17.11 -8.24
C ALA A 466 8.13 -15.94 -7.28
N ARG A 467 7.99 -14.71 -7.81
CA ARG A 467 7.66 -13.52 -7.01
C ARG A 467 6.31 -13.67 -6.28
N LEU A 468 5.29 -14.22 -6.93
CA LEU A 468 4.00 -14.48 -6.30
C LEU A 468 4.13 -15.51 -5.16
N VAL A 469 4.86 -16.60 -5.38
CA VAL A 469 5.10 -17.63 -4.35
C VAL A 469 5.87 -17.06 -3.16
N ASP A 470 6.95 -16.31 -3.42
CA ASP A 470 7.72 -15.64 -2.36
C ASP A 470 6.85 -14.66 -1.56
N HIS A 471 5.98 -13.92 -2.25
CA HIS A 471 5.03 -13.02 -1.58
C HIS A 471 4.04 -13.78 -0.71
N LEU A 472 3.44 -14.88 -1.18
CA LEU A 472 2.54 -15.72 -0.38
C LEU A 472 3.26 -16.25 0.87
N VAL A 473 4.45 -16.82 0.71
CA VAL A 473 5.24 -17.36 1.83
C VAL A 473 5.64 -16.26 2.82
N ALA A 474 6.01 -15.07 2.35
CA ALA A 474 6.33 -13.93 3.21
C ALA A 474 5.11 -13.39 4.01
N ASN A 475 3.90 -13.76 3.59
CA ASN A 475 2.64 -13.48 4.29
C ASN A 475 2.15 -14.67 5.13
N ASP A 476 3.00 -15.69 5.33
CA ASP A 476 2.73 -16.91 6.10
C ASP A 476 1.65 -17.82 5.46
N VAL A 477 1.40 -17.66 4.15
CA VAL A 477 0.57 -18.60 3.37
C VAL A 477 1.39 -19.84 3.05
N ARG A 478 0.81 -21.02 3.32
CA ARG A 478 1.45 -22.31 3.04
C ARG A 478 1.34 -22.65 1.57
N VAL A 479 2.48 -22.92 0.97
CA VAL A 479 2.62 -23.33 -0.43
C VAL A 479 3.43 -24.62 -0.50
N GLU A 480 2.95 -25.58 -1.30
CA GLU A 480 3.70 -26.80 -1.61
C GLU A 480 4.19 -26.79 -3.05
N ARG A 481 5.39 -27.31 -3.30
CA ARG A 481 5.91 -27.55 -4.64
C ARG A 481 5.80 -29.02 -5.01
N ALA A 482 5.13 -29.33 -6.10
CA ALA A 482 4.92 -30.70 -6.54
C ALA A 482 6.24 -31.36 -7.02
N ARG A 483 6.61 -32.51 -6.43
CA ARG A 483 7.79 -33.29 -6.83
C ARG A 483 7.57 -34.11 -8.11
N ARG A 484 6.31 -34.39 -8.43
CA ARG A 484 5.86 -35.18 -9.59
C ARG A 484 4.68 -34.49 -10.22
N SER A 485 4.39 -34.83 -11.47
CA SER A 485 3.13 -34.42 -12.10
C SER A 485 1.94 -34.96 -11.33
N PHE A 486 0.86 -34.19 -11.26
CA PHE A 486 -0.40 -34.59 -10.62
C PHE A 486 -1.60 -34.12 -11.44
N ALA A 487 -2.74 -34.76 -11.25
CA ALA A 487 -4.00 -34.35 -11.86
C ALA A 487 -4.94 -33.77 -10.80
N LEU A 488 -5.59 -32.66 -11.12
CA LEU A 488 -6.57 -32.01 -10.26
C LEU A 488 -7.65 -31.39 -11.12
N ASN A 489 -8.92 -31.73 -10.83
CA ASN A 489 -10.10 -31.29 -11.58
C ASN A 489 -9.97 -31.46 -13.10
N GLY A 490 -9.48 -32.61 -13.56
CA GLY A 490 -9.33 -32.91 -15.00
C GLY A 490 -8.13 -32.25 -15.70
N LYS A 491 -7.35 -31.40 -15.02
CA LYS A 491 -6.12 -30.79 -15.56
C LYS A 491 -4.89 -31.48 -14.97
N THR A 492 -3.89 -31.74 -15.81
CA THR A 492 -2.59 -32.29 -15.38
C THR A 492 -1.59 -31.16 -15.23
N TYR A 493 -0.93 -31.12 -14.07
CA TYR A 493 0.10 -30.15 -13.73
C TYR A 493 1.46 -30.84 -13.69
N PRO A 494 2.51 -30.26 -14.30
CA PRO A 494 3.85 -30.86 -14.28
C PRO A 494 4.49 -30.76 -12.90
N ALA A 495 5.53 -31.57 -12.69
CA ALA A 495 6.43 -31.41 -11.55
C ALA A 495 7.00 -29.98 -11.51
N GLY A 496 7.18 -29.45 -10.31
CA GLY A 496 7.62 -28.07 -10.07
C GLY A 496 6.49 -27.06 -9.97
N SER A 497 5.24 -27.41 -10.29
CA SER A 497 4.07 -26.56 -10.07
C SER A 497 3.85 -26.33 -8.57
N TYR A 498 3.38 -25.14 -8.20
CA TYR A 498 3.07 -24.81 -6.81
C TYR A 498 1.58 -24.96 -6.52
N VAL A 499 1.26 -25.35 -5.30
CA VAL A 499 -0.11 -25.59 -4.85
C VAL A 499 -0.34 -24.85 -3.55
N VAL A 500 -1.39 -24.03 -3.53
CA VAL A 500 -1.92 -23.37 -2.34
C VAL A 500 -3.17 -24.15 -1.94
N ASP A 501 -3.04 -25.04 -0.95
CA ASP A 501 -4.17 -25.79 -0.40
C ASP A 501 -5.01 -24.86 0.47
N MET A 502 -6.29 -24.64 0.14
CA MET A 502 -7.16 -23.77 0.93
C MET A 502 -7.60 -24.37 2.28
N HIS A 503 -7.25 -25.63 2.56
CA HIS A 503 -7.38 -26.26 3.88
C HIS A 503 -6.16 -25.91 4.74
N GLN A 504 -6.03 -24.62 5.05
CA GLN A 504 -4.93 -24.07 5.84
C GLN A 504 -5.41 -22.94 6.76
N PRO A 505 -4.72 -22.67 7.89
CA PRO A 505 -5.13 -21.65 8.85
C PRO A 505 -5.31 -20.26 8.23
N LYS A 506 -4.41 -19.87 7.33
CA LYS A 506 -4.40 -18.56 6.66
C LYS A 506 -5.21 -18.55 5.35
N ARG A 507 -6.25 -19.41 5.22
CA ARG A 507 -7.06 -19.50 3.99
C ARG A 507 -7.66 -18.16 3.56
N GLY A 508 -8.06 -17.33 4.52
CA GLY A 508 -8.60 -15.99 4.25
C GLY A 508 -7.58 -15.10 3.52
N LEU A 509 -6.33 -15.10 3.99
CA LEU A 509 -5.25 -14.31 3.40
C LEU A 509 -4.85 -14.84 2.02
N ALA A 510 -4.77 -16.17 1.89
CA ALA A 510 -4.50 -16.81 0.61
C ALA A 510 -5.59 -16.46 -0.42
N ASN A 511 -6.86 -16.52 -0.03
CA ASN A 511 -7.99 -16.25 -0.91
C ASN A 511 -8.05 -14.77 -1.27
N VAL A 512 -7.96 -13.85 -0.30
CA VAL A 512 -8.04 -12.41 -0.56
C VAL A 512 -6.94 -11.92 -1.51
N MET A 513 -5.78 -12.59 -1.55
CA MET A 513 -4.71 -12.28 -2.50
C MET A 513 -4.93 -12.88 -3.89
N LEU A 514 -5.50 -14.08 -3.99
CA LEU A 514 -5.52 -14.89 -5.21
C LEU A 514 -6.89 -14.95 -5.91
N GLU A 515 -7.98 -14.64 -5.22
CA GLU A 515 -9.29 -14.61 -5.85
C GLU A 515 -9.39 -13.47 -6.88
N PRO A 516 -10.26 -13.61 -7.89
CA PRO A 516 -10.54 -12.51 -8.81
C PRO A 516 -11.16 -11.28 -8.15
N GLY A 517 -11.83 -11.44 -7.00
CA GLY A 517 -12.63 -10.42 -6.34
C GLY A 517 -14.08 -10.39 -6.84
N ALA A 518 -14.80 -9.30 -6.57
CA ALA A 518 -16.19 -9.10 -7.00
C ALA A 518 -16.45 -7.66 -7.46
N ASP A 519 -17.38 -7.48 -8.41
CA ASP A 519 -17.96 -6.16 -8.72
C ASP A 519 -18.93 -5.76 -7.60
N ILE A 520 -18.50 -4.82 -6.76
CA ILE A 520 -19.28 -4.29 -5.64
C ILE A 520 -20.02 -3.00 -6.00
N SER A 521 -19.95 -2.55 -7.26
CA SER A 521 -20.68 -1.37 -7.74
C SER A 521 -22.17 -1.44 -7.36
N PRO A 522 -22.90 -2.56 -7.47
CA PRO A 522 -24.32 -2.58 -7.12
C PRO A 522 -24.62 -2.41 -5.62
N ARG A 523 -23.63 -2.65 -4.76
CA ARG A 523 -23.81 -2.70 -3.30
C ARG A 523 -23.60 -1.36 -2.60
N VAL A 524 -22.72 -0.52 -3.14
CA VAL A 524 -22.29 0.71 -2.48
C VAL A 524 -22.12 1.85 -3.48
N ASP A 525 -22.32 3.08 -3.03
CA ASP A 525 -22.26 4.25 -3.93
C ASP A 525 -20.84 4.69 -4.24
N ALA A 526 -19.91 4.51 -3.31
CA ALA A 526 -18.48 4.72 -3.50
C ALA A 526 -17.66 3.91 -2.51
N MET A 527 -16.35 4.00 -2.65
CA MET A 527 -15.35 3.33 -1.83
C MET A 527 -14.48 4.35 -1.13
N TYR A 528 -13.99 4.00 0.05
CA TYR A 528 -13.01 4.80 0.77
C TYR A 528 -11.65 4.78 0.02
N ASP A 529 -11.19 3.62 -0.44
CA ASP A 529 -9.98 3.51 -1.28
C ASP A 529 -10.20 2.47 -2.41
N ILE A 530 -9.22 1.60 -2.68
CA ILE A 530 -9.36 0.56 -3.69
C ILE A 530 -10.38 -0.51 -3.28
N SER A 531 -11.03 -1.08 -4.29
CA SER A 531 -12.10 -2.06 -4.16
C SER A 531 -11.86 -3.34 -4.93
N GLY A 532 -10.84 -3.37 -5.77
CA GLY A 532 -10.38 -4.55 -6.47
C GLY A 532 -8.88 -4.67 -6.38
N TRP A 533 -8.41 -5.87 -6.06
CA TRP A 533 -7.01 -6.27 -6.08
C TRP A 533 -7.00 -7.76 -6.41
N SER A 534 -6.01 -8.25 -7.15
CA SER A 534 -5.85 -9.70 -7.35
C SER A 534 -4.46 -10.02 -7.85
N HIS A 535 -3.63 -10.58 -6.98
CA HIS A 535 -2.25 -10.96 -7.33
C HIS A 535 -2.26 -12.00 -8.45
N ALA A 536 -3.23 -12.92 -8.43
CA ALA A 536 -3.40 -13.91 -9.48
C ALA A 536 -3.65 -13.28 -10.87
N LEU A 537 -4.37 -12.16 -10.94
CA LEU A 537 -4.74 -11.55 -12.22
C LEU A 537 -3.71 -10.51 -12.71
N ILE A 538 -3.17 -9.69 -11.81
CA ILE A 538 -2.37 -8.51 -12.20
C ILE A 538 -0.89 -8.57 -11.79
N TRP A 539 -0.42 -9.67 -11.19
CA TRP A 539 1.02 -9.88 -10.95
C TRP A 539 1.71 -10.68 -12.06
N GLY A 540 1.00 -11.08 -13.11
CA GLY A 540 1.59 -11.61 -14.34
C GLY A 540 1.95 -13.09 -14.34
N ALA A 541 1.74 -13.79 -13.21
CA ALA A 541 1.80 -15.24 -13.14
C ALA A 541 0.47 -15.85 -13.62
N THR A 542 0.53 -17.00 -14.28
CA THR A 542 -0.65 -17.85 -14.48
C THR A 542 -0.99 -18.52 -13.15
N VAL A 543 -2.24 -18.43 -12.72
CA VAL A 543 -2.79 -19.08 -11.53
C VAL A 543 -4.13 -19.72 -11.91
N ASP A 544 -4.27 -21.01 -11.65
CA ASP A 544 -5.51 -21.75 -11.86
C ASP A 544 -6.29 -21.87 -10.55
N THR A 545 -7.54 -21.39 -10.54
CA THR A 545 -8.48 -21.60 -9.44
C THR A 545 -9.18 -22.95 -9.60
N VAL A 546 -9.01 -23.83 -8.62
CA VAL A 546 -9.61 -25.17 -8.65
C VAL A 546 -10.69 -25.27 -7.58
N THR A 547 -11.96 -25.27 -7.99
CA THR A 547 -13.11 -25.23 -7.09
C THR A 547 -13.43 -26.58 -6.43
N THR A 548 -13.16 -27.70 -7.11
CA THR A 548 -13.49 -29.05 -6.63
C THR A 548 -12.39 -30.07 -6.95
N GLY A 549 -12.45 -31.25 -6.33
CA GLY A 549 -11.53 -32.35 -6.57
C GLY A 549 -10.75 -32.79 -5.32
N SER A 550 -10.27 -34.04 -5.33
CA SER A 550 -9.41 -34.55 -4.24
C SER A 550 -7.98 -34.12 -4.50
N LEU A 551 -7.44 -33.24 -3.64
CA LEU A 551 -6.04 -32.83 -3.71
C LEU A 551 -5.15 -33.93 -3.12
N ARG A 552 -4.35 -34.57 -3.98
CA ARG A 552 -3.30 -35.51 -3.60
C ARG A 552 -2.03 -35.14 -4.33
N VAL A 553 -1.19 -34.36 -3.67
CA VAL A 553 0.07 -33.86 -4.23
C VAL A 553 1.22 -34.47 -3.43
N SER A 554 2.19 -35.06 -4.14
CA SER A 554 3.49 -35.38 -3.53
C SER A 554 4.31 -34.10 -3.54
N GLY A 555 4.07 -33.23 -2.57
CA GLY A 555 4.65 -31.91 -2.45
C GLY A 555 5.75 -31.81 -1.41
N GLU A 556 6.46 -30.69 -1.41
CA GLU A 556 7.29 -30.24 -0.30
C GLU A 556 6.95 -28.79 0.06
N PRO A 557 6.94 -28.42 1.35
CA PRO A 557 6.71 -27.05 1.77
C PRO A 557 7.73 -26.08 1.18
N VAL A 558 7.27 -24.90 0.77
CA VAL A 558 8.10 -23.86 0.16
C VAL A 558 8.44 -22.80 1.20
N GLY A 559 9.74 -22.60 1.45
CA GLY A 559 10.25 -21.45 2.21
C GLY A 559 10.74 -20.29 1.34
N ALA A 560 11.01 -20.57 0.06
CA ALA A 560 11.32 -19.60 -0.99
C ALA A 560 11.09 -20.28 -2.34
N ALA A 561 10.69 -19.51 -3.36
CA ALA A 561 10.47 -20.01 -4.70
C ALA A 561 11.76 -20.60 -5.29
N ALA A 562 11.59 -21.64 -6.10
CA ALA A 562 12.71 -22.26 -6.81
C ALA A 562 13.33 -21.28 -7.82
N PRO A 563 14.66 -21.30 -8.00
CA PRO A 563 15.33 -20.49 -9.02
C PRO A 563 14.77 -20.77 -10.42
N THR A 564 14.55 -19.71 -11.18
CA THR A 564 13.96 -19.76 -12.53
C THR A 564 14.96 -19.49 -13.65
N GLY A 565 16.18 -19.05 -13.29
CA GLY A 565 17.19 -18.60 -14.25
C GLY A 565 17.76 -19.73 -15.08
N SER A 566 17.92 -19.48 -16.38
CA SER A 566 18.62 -20.40 -17.28
C SER A 566 19.25 -19.68 -18.47
N VAL A 567 20.38 -20.21 -18.95
CA VAL A 567 21.01 -19.80 -20.21
C VAL A 567 21.25 -21.07 -21.03
N PRO A 568 20.85 -21.12 -22.32
CA PRO A 568 21.04 -22.29 -23.16
C PRO A 568 22.51 -22.72 -23.23
N LYS A 569 22.77 -24.00 -23.53
CA LYS A 569 24.15 -24.47 -23.78
C LYS A 569 24.62 -24.20 -25.20
N ALA A 570 23.70 -24.23 -26.16
CA ALA A 570 24.00 -24.00 -27.57
C ALA A 570 24.63 -22.62 -27.78
N PRO A 571 25.73 -22.51 -28.57
CA PRO A 571 26.38 -21.23 -28.87
C PRO A 571 25.46 -20.35 -29.72
N GLY A 572 25.76 -19.05 -29.77
CA GLY A 572 25.01 -18.08 -30.56
C GLY A 572 24.32 -17.00 -29.71
N PRO A 573 23.59 -16.08 -30.37
CA PRO A 573 22.84 -15.03 -29.71
C PRO A 573 21.71 -15.58 -28.84
N LEU A 574 21.38 -14.84 -27.80
CA LEU A 574 20.36 -15.15 -26.81
C LEU A 574 19.17 -14.21 -26.95
N ALA A 575 17.98 -14.69 -26.63
CA ALA A 575 16.76 -13.91 -26.54
C ALA A 575 16.31 -13.84 -25.08
N LEU A 576 15.93 -12.64 -24.64
CA LEU A 576 15.29 -12.35 -23.37
C LEU A 576 13.91 -11.74 -23.65
N LYS A 577 12.86 -12.49 -23.34
CA LYS A 577 11.48 -12.02 -23.53
C LYS A 577 11.06 -11.20 -22.31
N VAL A 578 10.69 -9.93 -22.50
CA VAL A 578 10.37 -9.02 -21.39
C VAL A 578 8.89 -9.15 -20.97
N THR A 579 8.60 -10.05 -20.03
CA THR A 579 7.23 -10.36 -19.57
C THR A 579 6.98 -10.19 -18.07
N ASP A 580 8.00 -9.95 -17.25
CA ASP A 580 7.91 -9.53 -15.85
C ASP A 580 8.99 -8.46 -15.52
N ALA A 581 8.87 -7.81 -14.37
CA ALA A 581 9.78 -6.77 -13.90
C ALA A 581 11.25 -7.25 -13.81
N LYS A 582 11.47 -8.53 -13.50
CA LYS A 582 12.82 -9.09 -13.41
C LYS A 582 13.55 -9.13 -14.77
N GLU A 583 12.83 -9.35 -15.88
CA GLU A 583 13.44 -9.25 -17.21
C GLU A 583 13.73 -7.80 -17.62
N VAL A 584 12.93 -6.83 -17.16
CA VAL A 584 13.23 -5.40 -17.35
C VAL A 584 14.53 -5.04 -16.65
N LEU A 585 14.68 -5.44 -15.38
CA LEU A 585 15.91 -5.24 -14.60
C LEU A 585 17.14 -5.89 -15.25
N ALA A 586 17.01 -7.15 -15.67
CA ALA A 586 18.10 -7.85 -16.34
C ALA A 586 18.51 -7.17 -17.66
N LEU A 587 17.55 -6.64 -18.41
CA LEU A 587 17.81 -5.88 -19.63
C LEU A 587 18.52 -4.56 -19.33
N ASN A 588 18.02 -3.77 -18.39
CA ASN A 588 18.63 -2.50 -18.01
C ASN A 588 20.06 -2.68 -17.47
N GLU A 589 20.30 -3.73 -16.69
CA GLU A 589 21.64 -4.08 -16.21
C GLU A 589 22.59 -4.46 -17.36
N LEU A 590 22.12 -5.24 -18.35
CA LEU A 590 22.91 -5.55 -19.55
C LEU A 590 23.26 -4.29 -20.35
N LEU A 591 22.30 -3.38 -20.52
CA LEU A 591 22.52 -2.10 -21.21
C LEU A 591 23.52 -1.22 -20.45
N ALA A 592 23.41 -1.16 -19.12
CA ALA A 592 24.35 -0.43 -18.26
C ALA A 592 25.79 -0.98 -18.33
N GLN A 593 25.94 -2.29 -18.56
CA GLN A 593 27.23 -2.94 -18.82
C GLN A 593 27.78 -2.69 -20.24
N GLY A 594 27.08 -1.91 -21.08
CA GLY A 594 27.48 -1.62 -22.46
C GLY A 594 27.26 -2.77 -23.43
N VAL A 595 26.40 -3.75 -23.09
CA VAL A 595 26.05 -4.85 -24.00
C VAL A 595 25.24 -4.30 -25.17
N ALA A 596 25.70 -4.58 -26.39
CA ALA A 596 25.00 -4.19 -27.63
C ALA A 596 23.74 -5.05 -27.86
N VAL A 597 22.67 -4.73 -27.13
CA VAL A 597 21.37 -5.41 -27.25
C VAL A 597 20.61 -4.90 -28.47
N THR A 598 19.92 -5.80 -29.16
CA THR A 598 18.98 -5.46 -30.23
C THR A 598 17.54 -5.70 -29.74
N TRP A 599 16.65 -4.72 -29.92
CA TRP A 599 15.23 -4.79 -29.57
C TRP A 599 14.39 -5.23 -30.76
N ALA A 600 13.77 -6.39 -30.66
CA ALA A 600 12.86 -6.92 -31.69
C ALA A 600 11.48 -6.27 -31.60
N SER A 601 10.76 -6.23 -32.73
CA SER A 601 9.41 -5.64 -32.81
C SER A 601 8.37 -6.33 -31.94
N ASP A 602 8.64 -7.58 -31.52
CA ASP A 602 7.77 -8.35 -30.62
C ASP A 602 8.08 -8.11 -29.13
N GLY A 603 9.00 -7.21 -28.79
CA GLY A 603 9.39 -6.90 -27.41
C GLY A 603 10.44 -7.84 -26.82
N THR A 604 11.15 -8.60 -27.66
CA THR A 604 12.27 -9.45 -27.26
C THR A 604 13.60 -8.70 -27.33
N ALA A 605 14.41 -8.78 -26.28
CA ALA A 605 15.79 -8.31 -26.28
C ALA A 605 16.74 -9.41 -26.78
N ILE A 606 17.47 -9.13 -27.85
CA ILE A 606 18.47 -10.02 -28.44
C ILE A 606 19.85 -9.62 -27.91
N VAL A 607 20.46 -10.54 -27.16
CA VAL A 607 21.77 -10.38 -26.54
C VAL A 607 22.83 -11.11 -27.40
N PRO A 608 23.93 -10.45 -27.78
CA PRO A 608 24.92 -11.03 -28.67
C PRO A 608 25.64 -12.22 -28.04
N ALA A 609 26.12 -13.14 -28.88
CA ALA A 609 26.84 -14.34 -28.44
C ALA A 609 28.08 -14.03 -27.57
N ALA A 610 28.70 -12.88 -27.77
CA ALA A 610 29.84 -12.41 -26.97
C ALA A 610 29.46 -12.05 -25.52
N ALA A 611 28.20 -11.67 -25.25
CA ALA A 611 27.73 -11.20 -23.95
C ALA A 611 27.14 -12.32 -23.06
N ARG A 612 27.40 -13.60 -23.38
CA ARG A 612 26.84 -14.73 -22.62
C ARG A 612 27.29 -14.80 -21.16
N ALA A 613 28.47 -14.28 -20.84
CA ALA A 613 28.94 -14.19 -19.46
C ALA A 613 28.06 -13.21 -18.65
N ALA A 614 27.80 -12.02 -19.20
CA ALA A 614 26.86 -11.06 -18.64
C ALA A 614 25.45 -11.64 -18.53
N ALA A 615 24.96 -12.31 -19.59
CA ALA A 615 23.67 -13.00 -19.58
C ALA A 615 23.55 -14.04 -18.44
N ARG A 616 24.63 -14.80 -18.16
CA ARG A 616 24.66 -15.75 -17.02
C ARG A 616 24.62 -15.02 -15.67
N ALA A 617 25.32 -13.90 -15.54
CA ALA A 617 25.33 -13.11 -14.30
C ALA A 617 23.95 -12.54 -13.99
N VAL A 618 23.29 -11.91 -14.98
CA VAL A 618 21.93 -11.37 -14.79
C VAL A 618 20.90 -12.48 -14.64
N SER A 619 21.06 -13.62 -15.32
CA SER A 619 20.21 -14.81 -15.13
C SER A 619 20.31 -15.37 -13.71
N GLY A 620 21.52 -15.43 -13.14
CA GLY A 620 21.73 -15.86 -11.76
C GLY A 620 21.18 -14.88 -10.73
N THR A 621 21.31 -13.57 -10.99
CA THR A 621 20.88 -12.51 -10.07
C THR A 621 19.35 -12.35 -10.06
N TYR A 622 18.74 -12.23 -11.24
CA TYR A 622 17.31 -11.95 -11.38
C TYR A 622 16.46 -13.20 -11.64
N GLY A 623 17.08 -14.38 -11.80
CA GLY A 623 16.35 -15.61 -12.12
C GLY A 623 15.72 -15.61 -13.52
N VAL A 624 16.18 -14.76 -14.43
CA VAL A 624 15.60 -14.66 -15.78
C VAL A 624 16.11 -15.78 -16.69
N ALA A 625 15.25 -16.25 -17.60
CA ALA A 625 15.58 -17.30 -18.55
C ALA A 625 15.86 -16.71 -19.94
N PHE A 626 16.97 -17.13 -20.53
CA PHE A 626 17.30 -16.84 -21.93
C PHE A 626 16.94 -18.05 -22.81
N THR A 627 16.59 -17.77 -24.05
CA THR A 627 16.41 -18.78 -25.12
C THR A 627 17.36 -18.51 -26.27
N PRO A 628 17.57 -19.44 -27.22
CA PRO A 628 18.27 -19.13 -28.46
C PRO A 628 17.49 -18.07 -29.26
N ALA A 629 18.15 -17.01 -29.75
CA ALA A 629 17.45 -15.94 -30.47
C ALA A 629 16.95 -16.33 -31.87
N GLY A 630 17.50 -17.41 -32.46
CA GLY A 630 17.17 -17.80 -33.83
C GLY A 630 17.51 -16.69 -34.85
N PRO A 631 16.72 -16.52 -35.92
CA PRO A 631 16.93 -15.49 -36.94
C PRO A 631 16.32 -14.13 -36.58
N ALA A 632 15.92 -13.90 -35.32
CA ALA A 632 15.29 -12.66 -34.91
C ALA A 632 16.21 -11.46 -35.17
N THR A 633 15.63 -10.37 -35.65
CA THR A 633 16.30 -9.09 -35.91
C THR A 633 15.54 -7.96 -35.25
N GLY A 634 16.16 -6.79 -35.12
CA GLY A 634 15.56 -5.64 -34.49
C GLY A 634 16.45 -4.41 -34.58
N THR A 635 16.15 -3.38 -33.80
CA THR A 635 16.92 -2.14 -33.73
C THR A 635 17.89 -2.14 -32.56
N PRO A 636 19.06 -1.49 -32.64
CA PRO A 636 19.92 -1.30 -31.47
C PRO A 636 19.17 -0.62 -30.32
N LEU A 637 19.36 -1.11 -29.10
CA LEU A 637 18.79 -0.53 -27.89
C LEU A 637 19.90 0.04 -27.02
N SER A 638 19.69 1.27 -26.55
CA SER A 638 20.56 1.97 -25.61
C SER A 638 19.89 2.07 -24.24
N PRO A 639 20.65 2.31 -23.14
CA PRO A 639 20.06 2.69 -21.86
C PRO A 639 19.09 3.85 -22.02
N VAL A 640 17.89 3.74 -21.42
CA VAL A 640 16.85 4.78 -21.52
C VAL A 640 16.93 5.73 -20.33
N ARG A 641 17.02 7.03 -20.62
CA ARG A 641 17.05 8.13 -19.66
C ARG A 641 15.73 8.88 -19.69
N ILE A 642 15.12 9.03 -18.52
CA ILE A 642 13.74 9.49 -18.37
C ILE A 642 13.72 10.82 -17.62
N ALA A 643 13.12 11.84 -18.21
CA ALA A 643 12.61 12.98 -17.45
C ALA A 643 11.18 12.63 -16.98
N ALA A 644 10.91 12.65 -15.67
CA ALA A 644 9.65 12.14 -15.13
C ALA A 644 8.91 13.19 -14.29
N ALA A 645 7.77 13.66 -14.80
CA ALA A 645 6.76 14.39 -14.04
C ALA A 645 5.69 13.39 -13.59
N VAL A 646 5.95 12.71 -12.46
CA VAL A 646 5.20 11.54 -12.00
C VAL A 646 4.96 11.56 -10.49
N SER A 647 4.01 10.75 -10.00
CA SER A 647 3.79 10.59 -8.55
C SER A 647 4.92 9.79 -7.89
N ALA A 648 4.99 9.81 -6.55
CA ALA A 648 6.10 9.19 -5.81
C ALA A 648 6.19 7.67 -6.02
N ASP A 649 5.05 6.98 -6.10
CA ASP A 649 4.98 5.55 -6.37
C ASP A 649 5.43 5.18 -7.79
N GLU A 650 5.15 6.02 -8.78
CA GLU A 650 5.61 5.84 -10.16
C GLU A 650 7.11 6.12 -10.28
N LEU A 651 7.61 7.18 -9.62
CA LEU A 651 9.05 7.45 -9.54
C LEU A 651 9.81 6.28 -8.89
N PHE A 652 9.26 5.76 -7.79
CA PHE A 652 9.80 4.58 -7.12
C PHE A 652 9.82 3.37 -8.06
N THR A 653 8.70 3.08 -8.73
CA THR A 653 8.57 1.93 -9.63
C THR A 653 9.53 2.02 -10.82
N LEU A 654 9.66 3.19 -11.46
CA LEU A 654 10.60 3.39 -12.57
C LEU A 654 12.05 3.15 -12.13
N ARG A 655 12.42 3.60 -10.94
CA ARG A 655 13.75 3.35 -10.36
C ARG A 655 13.94 1.88 -9.95
N GLU A 656 12.91 1.24 -9.39
CA GLU A 656 12.90 -0.20 -9.08
C GLU A 656 13.08 -1.06 -10.33
N LEU A 657 12.64 -0.59 -11.50
CA LEU A 657 12.86 -1.24 -12.79
C LEU A 657 14.26 -0.99 -13.38
N GLY A 658 15.11 -0.22 -12.71
CA GLY A 658 16.49 0.04 -13.12
C GLY A 658 16.65 1.14 -14.17
N PHE A 659 15.63 1.98 -14.38
CA PHE A 659 15.77 3.14 -15.28
C PHE A 659 16.50 4.31 -14.61
N ALA A 660 17.23 5.08 -15.42
CA ALA A 660 17.78 6.37 -15.00
C ALA A 660 16.67 7.43 -15.07
N VAL A 661 16.24 7.95 -13.92
CA VAL A 661 15.09 8.85 -13.83
C VAL A 661 15.46 10.18 -13.16
N THR A 662 15.28 11.26 -13.91
CA THR A 662 15.40 12.65 -13.46
C THR A 662 14.01 13.23 -13.23
N PRO A 663 13.60 13.52 -11.97
CA PRO A 663 12.31 14.11 -11.70
C PRO A 663 12.20 15.53 -12.28
N VAL A 664 11.06 15.85 -12.89
CA VAL A 664 10.77 17.19 -13.44
C VAL A 664 9.35 17.64 -13.08
N SER A 665 9.08 18.93 -13.20
CA SER A 665 7.76 19.55 -13.01
C SER A 665 7.64 20.79 -13.87
N THR A 666 6.46 21.42 -13.93
CA THR A 666 6.31 22.74 -14.57
C THR A 666 7.33 23.75 -14.04
N ALA A 667 7.58 23.77 -12.74
CA ALA A 667 8.53 24.70 -12.13
C ALA A 667 9.97 24.41 -12.56
N VAL A 668 10.39 23.14 -12.56
CA VAL A 668 11.74 22.73 -13.01
C VAL A 668 11.97 23.11 -14.47
N LEU A 669 11.01 22.80 -15.35
CA LEU A 669 11.16 23.13 -16.77
C LEU A 669 11.20 24.64 -17.00
N ASN A 670 10.40 25.41 -16.26
CA ASN A 670 10.41 26.87 -16.33
C ASN A 670 11.71 27.51 -15.83
N ALA A 671 12.42 26.86 -14.89
CA ALA A 671 13.72 27.30 -14.39
C ALA A 671 14.87 27.06 -15.40
N GLY A 672 14.62 26.28 -16.45
CA GLY A 672 15.62 25.86 -17.43
C GLY A 672 16.09 24.43 -17.14
N PHE A 673 15.81 23.53 -18.09
CA PHE A 673 16.12 22.10 -17.99
C PHE A 673 16.94 21.65 -19.20
N ASP A 674 17.96 20.85 -18.96
CA ASP A 674 18.82 20.29 -20.01
C ASP A 674 18.23 18.98 -20.54
N TRP A 675 17.83 19.01 -21.82
CA TRP A 675 17.22 17.88 -22.52
C TRP A 675 18.25 17.01 -23.26
N SER A 676 19.52 17.43 -23.34
CA SER A 676 20.53 16.74 -24.16
C SER A 676 20.75 15.28 -23.75
N ASP A 677 20.49 14.99 -22.47
CA ASP A 677 20.65 13.67 -21.88
C ASP A 677 19.34 12.93 -21.59
N ILE A 678 18.24 13.31 -22.24
CA ILE A 678 16.93 12.68 -22.05
C ILE A 678 16.47 12.01 -23.34
N ASP A 679 15.93 10.79 -23.21
CA ASP A 679 15.39 10.03 -24.34
C ASP A 679 13.85 10.02 -24.31
N VAL A 680 13.26 10.01 -23.11
CA VAL A 680 11.80 9.96 -22.92
C VAL A 680 11.34 10.92 -21.83
N LEU A 681 10.26 11.66 -22.10
CA LEU A 681 9.50 12.40 -21.09
C LEU A 681 8.30 11.55 -20.62
N PHE A 682 8.23 11.26 -19.31
CA PHE A 682 7.06 10.63 -18.70
C PHE A 682 6.20 11.69 -18.00
N VAL A 683 4.90 11.79 -18.35
CA VAL A 683 3.95 12.74 -17.77
C VAL A 683 2.72 12.05 -17.19
N SER A 684 2.58 12.10 -15.87
CA SER A 684 1.39 11.63 -15.15
C SER A 684 0.96 12.53 -13.99
N SER A 685 1.85 13.41 -13.51
CA SER A 685 1.57 14.38 -12.44
C SER A 685 2.45 15.64 -12.56
N GLY A 686 1.99 16.79 -12.02
CA GLY A 686 2.85 17.95 -11.76
C GLY A 686 3.47 18.69 -12.96
N LEU A 687 3.04 18.38 -14.18
CA LEU A 687 3.45 19.08 -15.40
C LEU A 687 2.24 19.54 -16.22
N SER A 688 2.03 20.85 -16.23
CA SER A 688 1.09 21.56 -17.10
C SER A 688 1.83 22.25 -18.24
N HIS A 689 1.59 21.80 -19.47
CA HIS A 689 2.13 22.43 -20.69
C HIS A 689 1.66 23.89 -20.84
N ALA A 690 0.41 24.18 -20.49
CA ALA A 690 -0.17 25.53 -20.58
C ALA A 690 0.57 26.54 -19.69
N ALA A 691 1.09 26.08 -18.56
CA ALA A 691 1.83 26.89 -17.58
C ALA A 691 3.34 27.01 -17.87
N LEU A 692 3.84 26.42 -18.95
CA LEU A 692 5.24 26.59 -19.35
C LEU A 692 5.50 28.00 -19.87
N ASN A 693 6.62 28.60 -19.52
CA ASN A 693 7.06 29.86 -20.12
C ASN A 693 7.51 29.64 -21.59
N PRO A 694 7.66 30.70 -22.40
CA PRO A 694 8.02 30.53 -23.81
C PRO A 694 9.34 29.79 -24.04
N ALA A 695 10.34 29.98 -23.17
CA ALA A 695 11.64 29.31 -23.29
C ALA A 695 11.53 27.80 -23.03
N ALA A 696 10.81 27.42 -21.97
CA ALA A 696 10.57 26.02 -21.64
C ALA A 696 9.76 25.28 -22.71
N ARG A 697 8.77 25.96 -23.32
CA ARG A 697 8.02 25.40 -24.48
C ARG A 697 8.94 25.16 -25.67
N ALA A 698 9.74 26.15 -26.05
CA ALA A 698 10.67 26.01 -27.16
C ALA A 698 11.71 24.90 -26.93
N ALA A 699 12.21 24.75 -25.71
CA ALA A 699 13.11 23.66 -25.34
C ALA A 699 12.43 22.29 -25.42
N LEU A 700 11.19 22.18 -24.93
CA LEU A 700 10.39 20.95 -25.04
C LEU A 700 10.11 20.60 -26.51
N ASP A 701 9.72 21.56 -27.34
CA ASP A 701 9.49 21.33 -28.78
C ASP A 701 10.76 20.84 -29.49
N GLY A 702 11.93 21.38 -29.11
CA GLY A 702 13.22 20.89 -29.58
C GLY A 702 13.48 19.43 -29.20
N PHE A 703 13.18 19.05 -27.95
CA PHE A 703 13.28 17.66 -27.49
C PHE A 703 12.34 16.72 -28.26
N LEU A 704 11.11 17.13 -28.52
CA LEU A 704 10.10 16.31 -29.21
C LEU A 704 10.51 15.94 -30.65
N ALA A 705 11.46 16.64 -31.27
CA ALA A 705 12.00 16.26 -32.58
C ALA A 705 12.90 15.01 -32.54
N THR A 706 13.43 14.64 -31.37
CA THR A 706 14.39 13.54 -31.21
C THR A 706 14.05 12.56 -30.08
N GLY A 707 13.10 12.90 -29.21
CA GLY A 707 12.72 12.11 -28.04
C GLY A 707 11.30 11.53 -28.13
N GLY A 708 10.97 10.71 -27.14
CA GLY A 708 9.64 10.12 -26.97
C GLY A 708 8.86 10.68 -25.79
N VAL A 709 7.55 10.41 -25.75
CA VAL A 709 6.67 10.80 -24.65
C VAL A 709 5.81 9.62 -24.21
N VAL A 710 5.81 9.33 -22.91
CA VAL A 710 4.84 8.42 -22.29
C VAL A 710 3.95 9.24 -21.36
N THR A 711 2.64 9.11 -21.50
CA THR A 711 1.70 9.80 -20.64
C THR A 711 0.72 8.85 -19.98
N ARG A 712 0.18 9.25 -18.83
CA ARG A 712 -0.84 8.49 -18.10
C ARG A 712 -1.88 9.41 -17.48
N GLY A 713 -3.12 8.95 -17.46
CA GLY A 713 -4.19 9.56 -16.66
C GLY A 713 -4.61 10.94 -17.15
N GLY A 714 -5.20 11.74 -16.25
CA GLY A 714 -5.73 13.06 -16.59
C GLY A 714 -4.67 14.06 -17.00
N THR A 715 -3.64 14.21 -16.17
CA THR A 715 -2.51 15.12 -16.44
C THR A 715 -1.82 14.77 -17.75
N GLY A 716 -1.57 13.48 -17.99
CA GLY A 716 -0.98 13.02 -19.24
C GLY A 716 -1.84 13.30 -20.48
N ALA A 717 -3.16 13.04 -20.40
CA ALA A 717 -4.08 13.33 -21.49
C ALA A 717 -4.19 14.83 -21.80
N THR A 718 -4.24 15.68 -20.77
CA THR A 718 -4.21 17.14 -20.94
C THR A 718 -2.90 17.62 -21.54
N PHE A 719 -1.77 17.04 -21.13
CA PHE A 719 -0.46 17.33 -21.71
C PHE A 719 -0.43 16.95 -23.20
N ASN A 720 -0.89 15.76 -23.57
CA ASN A 720 -0.96 15.30 -24.97
C ASN A 720 -1.72 16.30 -25.86
N ALA A 721 -2.91 16.71 -25.43
CA ALA A 721 -3.72 17.67 -26.19
C ALA A 721 -3.05 19.05 -26.27
N ALA A 722 -2.50 19.54 -25.16
CA ALA A 722 -1.90 20.88 -25.10
C ALA A 722 -0.57 21.00 -25.85
N ALA A 723 0.20 19.92 -25.96
CA ALA A 723 1.48 19.86 -26.68
C ALA A 723 1.31 19.44 -28.16
N GLY A 724 0.09 19.17 -28.62
CA GLY A 724 -0.20 18.77 -30.00
C GLY A 724 0.49 17.46 -30.38
N LEU A 725 0.44 16.45 -29.51
CA LEU A 725 1.05 15.14 -29.74
C LEU A 725 0.13 14.26 -30.61
N LEU A 726 -0.59 13.29 -30.04
CA LEU A 726 -1.49 12.42 -30.80
C LEU A 726 -2.92 12.98 -30.84
N THR A 727 -3.60 12.80 -31.97
CA THR A 727 -5.03 13.06 -32.14
C THR A 727 -5.83 11.97 -31.43
N ALA A 728 -6.11 12.19 -30.14
CA ALA A 728 -6.91 11.29 -29.32
C ALA A 728 -7.71 12.09 -28.29
N THR A 729 -9.03 11.90 -28.27
CA THR A 729 -9.93 12.51 -27.29
C THR A 729 -10.03 11.61 -26.06
N ALA A 730 -9.46 12.06 -24.93
CA ALA A 730 -9.56 11.35 -23.67
C ALA A 730 -10.94 11.54 -23.03
N VAL A 731 -11.63 10.43 -22.75
CA VAL A 731 -12.90 10.38 -22.04
C VAL A 731 -12.64 9.91 -20.62
N ALA A 732 -13.12 10.67 -19.64
CA ALA A 732 -12.97 10.34 -18.23
C ALA A 732 -14.08 9.41 -17.75
N GLY A 733 -13.68 8.33 -17.07
CA GLY A 733 -14.56 7.57 -16.21
C GLY A 733 -14.92 8.35 -14.95
N ARG A 734 -15.80 7.78 -14.12
CA ARG A 734 -16.10 8.32 -12.80
C ARG A 734 -14.83 8.39 -11.94
N GLY A 735 -14.64 9.48 -11.21
CA GLY A 735 -13.37 9.80 -10.54
C GLY A 735 -12.94 8.83 -9.44
N ASP A 736 -13.88 8.18 -8.76
CA ASP A 736 -13.62 7.19 -7.71
C ASP A 736 -13.65 5.73 -8.23
N ALA A 737 -13.91 5.53 -9.52
CA ALA A 737 -13.96 4.18 -10.09
C ALA A 737 -12.57 3.54 -10.07
N ASN A 738 -12.49 2.30 -9.59
CA ASN A 738 -11.24 1.58 -9.46
C ASN A 738 -11.45 0.05 -9.44
N GLY A 739 -10.42 -0.69 -9.83
CA GLY A 739 -10.45 -2.15 -9.76
C GLY A 739 -9.66 -2.87 -10.84
N VAL A 740 -9.86 -4.18 -10.92
CA VAL A 740 -9.28 -5.06 -11.94
C VAL A 740 -10.22 -5.14 -13.12
N VAL A 741 -9.69 -4.93 -14.32
CA VAL A 741 -10.46 -4.93 -15.57
C VAL A 741 -9.94 -5.97 -16.55
N ARG A 742 -10.83 -6.54 -17.37
CA ARG A 742 -10.46 -7.31 -18.56
C ARG A 742 -10.11 -6.39 -19.70
N VAL A 743 -9.04 -6.74 -20.41
CA VAL A 743 -8.52 -5.99 -21.55
C VAL A 743 -8.10 -6.93 -22.67
N THR A 744 -8.19 -6.43 -23.90
CA THR A 744 -7.64 -7.09 -25.09
C THR A 744 -6.47 -6.28 -25.59
N SER A 745 -5.29 -6.90 -25.69
CA SER A 745 -4.07 -6.22 -26.13
C SER A 745 -3.75 -6.60 -27.58
N SER A 746 -3.26 -5.64 -28.36
CA SER A 746 -2.78 -5.90 -29.72
C SER A 746 -1.42 -6.59 -29.70
N ALA A 747 -0.97 -7.07 -30.86
CA ALA A 747 0.41 -7.53 -31.07
C ALA A 747 1.39 -6.37 -31.35
N GLY A 748 1.01 -5.13 -31.01
CA GLY A 748 1.82 -3.92 -31.17
C GLY A 748 3.00 -3.82 -30.20
N PRO A 749 3.86 -2.82 -30.39
CA PRO A 749 5.11 -2.67 -29.63
C PRO A 749 4.90 -2.51 -28.12
N VAL A 750 3.73 -2.01 -27.69
CA VAL A 750 3.39 -1.85 -26.26
C VAL A 750 2.50 -2.99 -25.79
N GLY A 751 1.46 -3.31 -26.56
CA GLY A 751 0.43 -4.29 -26.23
C GLY A 751 0.93 -5.72 -26.15
N ASN A 752 1.90 -6.12 -26.98
CA ASN A 752 2.30 -7.52 -27.11
C ASN A 752 2.76 -8.15 -25.79
N GLY A 753 2.23 -9.32 -25.47
CA GLY A 753 2.58 -10.07 -24.25
C GLY A 753 2.07 -9.46 -22.93
N SER A 754 1.25 -8.41 -22.99
CA SER A 754 0.57 -7.87 -21.80
C SER A 754 -0.44 -8.90 -21.24
N PRO A 755 -0.68 -8.91 -19.91
CA PRO A 755 -1.72 -9.75 -19.32
C PRO A 755 -3.12 -9.44 -19.86
N GLU A 756 -4.04 -10.40 -19.73
CA GLU A 756 -5.47 -10.24 -20.08
C GLU A 756 -6.25 -9.33 -19.12
N HIS A 757 -5.61 -8.97 -18.01
CA HIS A 757 -6.16 -8.10 -16.98
C HIS A 757 -5.27 -6.87 -16.81
N SER A 758 -5.90 -5.73 -16.55
CA SER A 758 -5.25 -4.48 -16.19
C SER A 758 -5.84 -3.91 -14.90
N PHE A 759 -5.29 -2.80 -14.43
CA PHE A 759 -5.76 -2.09 -13.24
C PHE A 759 -6.23 -0.68 -13.61
N VAL A 760 -7.30 -0.22 -12.99
CA VAL A 760 -7.81 1.14 -13.16
C VAL A 760 -8.02 1.82 -11.82
N TYR A 761 -7.78 3.13 -11.82
CA TYR A 761 -8.15 4.07 -10.77
C TYR A 761 -8.41 5.40 -11.48
N SER A 762 -9.62 5.95 -11.35
CA SER A 762 -10.10 7.06 -12.20
C SER A 762 -9.89 6.79 -13.71
N PRO A 763 -10.44 5.68 -14.25
CA PRO A 763 -10.14 5.17 -15.60
C PRO A 763 -10.36 6.18 -16.70
N ARG A 764 -9.60 6.04 -17.79
CA ARG A 764 -9.80 6.78 -19.04
C ARG A 764 -9.77 5.88 -20.24
N TRP A 765 -10.44 6.30 -21.30
CA TRP A 765 -10.31 5.70 -22.62
C TRP A 765 -10.21 6.78 -23.69
N PHE A 766 -9.74 6.40 -24.86
CA PHE A 766 -9.46 7.30 -25.97
C PHE A 766 -10.43 7.05 -27.12
N THR A 767 -11.02 8.13 -27.63
CA THR A 767 -11.92 8.15 -28.78
C THR A 767 -11.44 9.18 -29.80
N GLY A 768 -12.08 9.25 -30.97
CA GLY A 768 -11.70 10.22 -32.01
C GLY A 768 -10.24 10.09 -32.43
N LEU A 769 -9.78 8.85 -32.62
CA LEU A 769 -8.38 8.53 -32.90
C LEU A 769 -8.00 8.97 -34.32
N GLY A 770 -6.88 9.69 -34.45
CA GLY A 770 -6.30 10.07 -35.74
C GLY A 770 -5.67 8.89 -36.48
N PRO A 771 -5.35 9.07 -37.78
CA PRO A 771 -4.72 8.03 -38.60
C PRO A 771 -3.33 7.60 -38.12
N GLU A 772 -2.65 8.43 -37.34
CA GLU A 772 -1.34 8.16 -36.72
C GLU A 772 -1.43 7.26 -35.48
N VAL A 773 -2.64 7.04 -34.96
CA VAL A 773 -2.87 6.37 -33.68
C VAL A 773 -3.12 4.88 -33.87
N THR A 774 -2.35 4.08 -33.14
CA THR A 774 -2.51 2.63 -33.00
C THR A 774 -3.13 2.30 -31.64
N VAL A 775 -4.14 1.42 -31.64
CA VAL A 775 -4.69 0.88 -30.40
C VAL A 775 -3.81 -0.27 -29.90
N GLU A 776 -3.22 -0.10 -28.73
CA GLU A 776 -2.34 -1.08 -28.08
C GLU A 776 -3.13 -2.00 -27.15
N GLN A 777 -4.19 -1.46 -26.53
CA GLN A 777 -5.06 -2.18 -25.62
C GLN A 777 -6.45 -1.56 -25.61
N SER A 778 -7.49 -2.38 -25.56
CA SER A 778 -8.88 -1.96 -25.38
C SER A 778 -9.49 -2.63 -24.15
N TYR A 779 -10.46 -1.96 -23.51
CA TYR A 779 -11.33 -2.61 -22.54
C TYR A 779 -12.16 -3.71 -23.22
N ALA A 780 -12.44 -4.80 -22.49
CA ALA A 780 -13.22 -5.92 -23.02
C ALA A 780 -14.61 -5.50 -23.53
N ALA A 781 -15.14 -6.25 -24.50
CA ALA A 781 -16.44 -5.98 -25.11
C ALA A 781 -17.61 -6.19 -24.13
N ASP A 782 -17.47 -7.17 -23.26
CA ASP A 782 -18.45 -7.61 -22.28
C ASP A 782 -17.86 -7.46 -20.87
N GLY A 783 -18.62 -6.83 -19.97
CA GLY A 783 -18.29 -6.64 -18.55
C GLY A 783 -16.82 -6.30 -18.25
N PRO A 784 -16.31 -5.10 -18.61
CA PRO A 784 -14.91 -4.74 -18.41
C PRO A 784 -14.43 -4.90 -16.98
N LEU A 785 -15.25 -4.59 -15.97
CA LEU A 785 -14.88 -4.74 -14.57
C LEU A 785 -14.96 -6.22 -14.15
N VAL A 786 -13.86 -6.75 -13.61
CA VAL A 786 -13.82 -8.07 -12.96
C VAL A 786 -14.15 -7.94 -11.48
N SER A 787 -13.48 -7.01 -10.82
CA SER A 787 -13.65 -6.73 -9.40
C SER A 787 -13.37 -5.28 -9.10
N GLY A 788 -14.10 -4.71 -8.17
CA GLY A 788 -13.96 -3.32 -7.73
C GLY A 788 -15.27 -2.56 -7.83
N HIS A 789 -15.17 -1.26 -8.08
CA HIS A 789 -16.28 -0.32 -8.11
C HIS A 789 -16.15 0.58 -9.33
N TRP A 790 -17.15 0.57 -10.20
CA TRP A 790 -17.21 1.43 -11.37
C TRP A 790 -18.66 1.73 -11.76
N ARG A 791 -19.27 2.66 -11.01
CA ARG A 791 -20.57 3.24 -11.35
C ARG A 791 -20.46 4.35 -12.40
N PRO A 792 -21.52 4.62 -13.18
CA PRO A 792 -21.62 5.87 -13.93
C PRO A 792 -21.75 7.07 -12.97
N ASN A 793 -21.42 8.26 -13.50
CA ASN A 793 -21.76 9.55 -12.92
C ASN A 793 -23.28 9.73 -12.86
N ALA A 794 -23.75 10.71 -12.07
CA ALA A 794 -25.18 11.02 -11.93
C ALA A 794 -25.87 11.35 -13.27
N ASN A 795 -25.13 11.86 -14.27
CA ASN A 795 -25.62 12.13 -15.62
C ASN A 795 -25.59 10.91 -16.57
N GLY A 796 -25.30 9.70 -16.05
CA GLY A 796 -25.23 8.46 -16.82
C GLY A 796 -23.92 8.21 -17.58
N THR A 797 -22.97 9.16 -17.57
CA THR A 797 -21.68 9.04 -18.26
C THR A 797 -20.61 8.37 -17.39
N GLY A 798 -19.45 8.01 -17.96
CA GLY A 798 -18.28 7.65 -17.17
C GLY A 798 -18.29 6.25 -16.53
N GLY A 799 -19.35 5.45 -16.73
CA GLY A 799 -19.44 4.08 -16.23
C GLY A 799 -18.73 3.05 -17.11
N GLN A 800 -18.49 1.84 -16.57
CA GLN A 800 -17.80 0.76 -17.28
C GLN A 800 -18.43 0.38 -18.63
N ASP A 801 -19.74 0.53 -18.79
CA ASP A 801 -20.44 0.23 -20.03
C ASP A 801 -20.03 1.17 -21.18
N ALA A 802 -19.72 2.43 -20.88
CA ALA A 802 -19.23 3.39 -21.86
C ALA A 802 -17.79 3.10 -22.31
N ALA A 803 -17.03 2.34 -21.51
CA ALA A 803 -15.65 1.97 -21.80
C ALA A 803 -15.53 0.72 -22.68
N ARG A 804 -16.60 -0.08 -22.86
CA ARG A 804 -16.58 -1.33 -23.64
C ARG A 804 -16.04 -1.11 -25.05
N ASN A 805 -15.07 -1.95 -25.45
CA ASN A 805 -14.33 -1.86 -26.73
C ASN A 805 -13.54 -0.57 -26.96
N GLN A 806 -13.51 0.37 -26.01
CA GLN A 806 -12.78 1.61 -26.16
C GLN A 806 -11.29 1.40 -25.92
N ALA A 807 -10.47 2.20 -26.60
CA ALA A 807 -9.02 2.13 -26.48
C ALA A 807 -8.60 2.59 -25.07
N ALA A 808 -7.96 1.69 -24.33
CA ALA A 808 -7.44 1.92 -22.99
C ALA A 808 -5.97 2.36 -23.02
N VAL A 809 -5.21 1.89 -24.02
CA VAL A 809 -3.83 2.33 -24.29
C VAL A 809 -3.68 2.54 -25.78
N VAL A 810 -3.12 3.69 -26.16
CA VAL A 810 -2.83 4.02 -27.56
C VAL A 810 -1.37 4.45 -27.72
N SER A 811 -0.83 4.21 -28.91
CA SER A 811 0.50 4.66 -29.31
C SER A 811 0.43 5.36 -30.67
N GLY A 812 1.47 6.10 -31.04
CA GLY A 812 1.57 6.73 -32.35
C GLY A 812 2.83 7.55 -32.49
N ARG A 813 3.00 8.17 -33.66
CA ARG A 813 4.02 9.19 -33.87
C ARG A 813 3.35 10.51 -34.20
N ASP A 814 3.77 11.58 -33.54
CA ASP A 814 3.29 12.92 -33.87
C ASP A 814 3.93 13.46 -35.15
N GLU A 815 3.54 14.66 -35.56
CA GLU A 815 4.06 15.31 -36.78
C GLU A 815 5.57 15.63 -36.73
N ARG A 816 6.15 15.72 -35.53
CA ARG A 816 7.58 15.94 -35.30
C ARG A 816 8.38 14.63 -35.33
N GLY A 817 7.70 13.49 -35.29
CA GLY A 817 8.29 12.15 -35.25
C GLY A 817 8.43 11.56 -33.84
N ALA A 818 7.99 12.29 -32.80
CA ALA A 818 8.02 11.82 -31.41
C ALA A 818 7.20 10.54 -31.28
N ALA A 819 7.76 9.50 -30.70
CA ALA A 819 7.01 8.29 -30.36
C ALA A 819 6.24 8.52 -29.06
N VAL A 820 4.91 8.44 -29.13
CA VAL A 820 4.01 8.81 -28.04
C VAL A 820 3.18 7.60 -27.61
N VAL A 821 3.05 7.39 -26.30
CA VAL A 821 2.16 6.37 -25.71
C VAL A 821 1.27 7.03 -24.66
N LEU A 822 -0.04 6.76 -24.71
CA LEU A 822 -1.02 7.27 -23.74
C LEU A 822 -1.67 6.10 -22.99
N PHE A 823 -1.55 6.09 -21.67
CA PHE A 823 -2.20 5.13 -20.78
C PHE A 823 -3.46 5.72 -20.14
N GLY A 824 -4.61 5.07 -20.37
CA GLY A 824 -5.86 5.29 -19.67
C GLY A 824 -6.07 4.36 -18.46
N THR A 825 -5.23 3.32 -18.36
CA THR A 825 -5.11 2.40 -17.21
C THR A 825 -4.03 2.90 -16.22
N GLU A 826 -3.88 2.18 -15.11
CA GLU A 826 -2.98 2.53 -13.99
C GLU A 826 -1.92 1.43 -13.75
N PRO A 827 -0.96 1.25 -14.69
CA PRO A 827 -0.04 0.10 -14.70
C PRO A 827 1.06 0.12 -13.62
N MET A 828 1.22 1.22 -12.87
CA MET A 828 2.22 1.36 -11.80
C MET A 828 1.62 1.73 -10.44
N PHE A 829 0.29 1.69 -10.31
CA PHE A 829 -0.41 2.15 -9.12
C PHE A 829 0.13 1.54 -7.84
N ARG A 830 0.69 2.38 -6.96
CA ARG A 830 1.24 2.03 -5.64
C ARG A 830 2.18 0.80 -5.67
N ASN A 831 2.94 0.63 -6.76
CA ASN A 831 3.82 -0.53 -6.97
C ASN A 831 3.10 -1.90 -6.88
N HIS A 832 1.78 -1.93 -7.06
CA HIS A 832 0.96 -3.13 -6.90
C HIS A 832 0.85 -3.99 -8.16
N PRO A 833 0.43 -3.48 -9.34
CA PRO A 833 0.14 -4.33 -10.49
C PRO A 833 1.41 -4.71 -11.25
N LYS A 834 2.33 -5.40 -10.58
CA LYS A 834 3.69 -5.72 -11.05
C LYS A 834 3.73 -6.48 -12.38
N GLY A 835 2.65 -7.19 -12.74
CA GLY A 835 2.51 -7.85 -14.04
C GLY A 835 2.34 -6.89 -15.23
N LEU A 836 2.00 -5.62 -14.96
CA LEU A 836 1.83 -4.56 -15.96
C LEU A 836 3.11 -3.74 -16.18
N PHE A 837 4.10 -3.83 -15.29
CA PHE A 837 5.37 -3.08 -15.41
C PHE A 837 6.10 -3.31 -16.73
N PRO A 838 6.13 -4.54 -17.30
CA PRO A 838 6.70 -4.78 -18.61
C PRO A 838 6.02 -3.98 -19.73
N GLN A 839 4.72 -3.68 -19.62
CA GLN A 839 4.03 -2.86 -20.62
C GLN A 839 4.55 -1.42 -20.60
N VAL A 840 4.80 -0.87 -19.42
CA VAL A 840 5.43 0.45 -19.26
C VAL A 840 6.87 0.43 -19.78
N ALA A 841 7.65 -0.59 -19.43
CA ALA A 841 9.02 -0.73 -19.93
C ALA A 841 9.08 -0.81 -21.46
N ARG A 842 8.18 -1.59 -22.09
CA ARG A 842 8.08 -1.65 -23.56
C ARG A 842 7.71 -0.29 -24.16
N ALA A 843 6.79 0.45 -23.54
CA ALA A 843 6.46 1.81 -23.97
C ALA A 843 7.68 2.72 -23.90
N LEU A 844 8.50 2.64 -22.85
CA LEU A 844 9.74 3.41 -22.70
C LEU A 844 10.79 3.03 -23.74
N TYR A 845 11.07 1.73 -23.94
CA TYR A 845 12.03 1.27 -24.94
C TYR A 845 11.61 1.65 -26.36
N TRP A 846 10.33 1.50 -26.68
CA TRP A 846 9.79 1.89 -27.98
C TRP A 846 9.85 3.41 -28.17
N SER A 847 9.49 4.18 -27.15
CA SER A 847 9.52 5.66 -27.22
C SER A 847 10.94 6.21 -27.31
N ALA A 848 11.92 5.53 -26.70
CA ALA A 848 13.34 5.87 -26.80
C ALA A 848 13.97 5.47 -28.14
N SER A 849 13.37 4.54 -28.89
CA SER A 849 13.92 4.03 -30.16
C SER A 849 13.74 4.98 -31.36
N VAL A 850 13.35 6.23 -31.12
CA VAL A 850 13.25 7.25 -32.17
C VAL A 850 14.66 7.58 -32.67
N THR A 851 14.96 7.19 -33.89
CA THR A 851 16.07 7.75 -34.67
C THR A 851 15.54 8.83 -35.62
N ALA A 852 16.33 9.89 -35.81
CA ALA A 852 16.09 11.09 -36.61
C ALA A 852 15.29 10.87 -37.92
N PRO A 853 14.54 11.88 -38.41
CA PRO A 853 13.62 11.73 -39.53
C PRO A 853 14.30 11.12 -40.76
N ALA A 854 13.56 10.25 -41.45
CA ALA A 854 13.86 9.93 -42.83
C ALA A 854 13.88 11.25 -43.62
N VAL A 855 15.06 11.68 -44.06
CA VAL A 855 15.20 12.80 -44.98
C VAL A 855 14.57 12.36 -46.29
N THR A 856 13.29 12.65 -46.48
CA THR A 856 12.67 12.72 -47.79
C THR A 856 12.74 14.17 -48.23
N THR A 857 13.82 14.53 -48.92
CA THR A 857 13.76 15.67 -49.86
C THR A 857 13.11 15.21 -51.17
N PRO A 858 12.32 16.07 -51.82
CA PRO A 858 11.50 15.74 -52.99
C PRO A 858 12.29 15.34 -54.23
#